data_AF-A0A9D9DHB4-F1
#
_entry.id   AF-A0A9D9DHB4-F1
#
_cell.length_a   1.000
_cell.length_b   1.000
_cell.length_c   1.000
_cell.angle_alpha   90.00
_cell.angle_beta   90.00
_cell.angle_gamma   90.00
#
_symmetry.space_group_name_H-M   'P 1'
#
loop_
_entity.id
_entity.type
_entity.pdbx_description
1 polymer ?
#
loop_
_entity_poly.entity_id
_entity_poly.type
_entity_poly.pdbx_seq_one_letter_code
_entity_poly.pdbx_strand_id
1 'polypeptide(L)'
;MKTRKNLFILGAAGLALTALTGCNDTTSSSSESDSPIDSSGSSSSSSETNSESSNDELYIFLSWERNEAYVTYSSRKATTDSNFGSANFISSEGEFRIGTANAVSLLPVATMMNVTDPSDIVTIDEMPEGSSAKIADQEGNELSLDDYFDSAAKEALLTKGEINFRDDIEEGKPLKVILTFVAPETSDVADLTYKVTIVPGAYNVTEAKELVLFDNYHDDESYLEMKREFLGEEATASTSFDDLIIFNDITIAKDDIPSCMIWSEADEQADPSVYGSLKDWEFIYEHEADPEGGLNQEFAIYGNYNTISLGEDFPYVVTEQRNGTAATLPGADVTAISTHATLFGNDNSRTTETMSATYNFEDLGLYGNQGVGTSQIVDWKLTPDNPDDDTIGGGILFYKNTSNTVFKNCSIRHFFTVFVNTGAGNIKTLKQVSDRPTIDVVDTRMSDCFSSMLFNYSDTVINVTGSVLENAGGFLFIDQAIPTKADPTESDWGNLGDDIKYVKGSDIIIDAETKMQNWVTGDGGWFDVYNLGALFQSDIKPMISDPLNAAGKTLFKKVEGVDRINCIGLMMNTNMESAGALQPGMRGIVKIGDTEYINPEGGKEEFEQALAALIANPSDQAALANAISVLTSTNYGANFLMKYTTAGLMADAGEKYFATPYTQDASTYTALPLETIVKQLAGIEVGSDDFVLDQEKFDGDYVTMFYEYGATTSAPGSIKEVLADAASYEGSSGYQVIFGLNDFE
;
A
#
# COMPACT_ATOMS: atom_id res chain seq x y z
N MET A 1 -47.36 -27.66 20.00
CA MET A 1 -47.29 -27.55 21.48
C MET A 1 -46.01 -28.23 21.97
N LYS A 2 -44.90 -27.50 21.96
CA LYS A 2 -43.70 -27.70 22.77
C LYS A 2 -42.91 -26.42 22.64
N THR A 3 -42.92 -25.67 23.73
CA THR A 3 -42.56 -24.26 23.83
C THR A 3 -41.33 -24.18 24.73
N ARG A 4 -40.48 -23.18 24.45
CA ARG A 4 -39.49 -22.56 25.34
C ARG A 4 -38.22 -23.38 25.64
N LYS A 5 -37.15 -22.98 24.96
CA LYS A 5 -35.81 -22.65 25.49
C LYS A 5 -35.00 -22.12 24.31
N ASN A 6 -34.75 -20.81 24.27
CA ASN A 6 -33.68 -20.08 23.54
C ASN A 6 -33.95 -18.56 23.62
N LEU A 7 -34.38 -18.09 24.79
CA LEU A 7 -34.65 -16.68 25.06
C LEU A 7 -33.94 -16.35 26.37
N PHE A 8 -32.60 -16.38 26.39
CA PHE A 8 -31.78 -15.89 27.52
C PHE A 8 -30.26 -15.75 27.22
N ILE A 9 -29.85 -15.59 25.95
CA ILE A 9 -28.48 -15.19 25.58
C ILE A 9 -28.59 -14.11 24.52
N LEU A 10 -28.94 -12.91 24.95
CA LEU A 10 -29.11 -11.70 24.13
C LEU A 10 -28.88 -10.50 25.06
N GLY A 11 -27.66 -10.44 25.62
CA GLY A 11 -27.28 -9.46 26.63
C GLY A 11 -25.81 -9.05 26.62
N ALA A 12 -25.03 -9.42 25.60
CA ALA A 12 -23.62 -9.02 25.50
C ALA A 12 -23.06 -8.99 24.07
N ALA A 13 -23.91 -9.15 23.04
CA ALA A 13 -23.50 -9.11 21.64
C ALA A 13 -24.46 -8.17 20.91
N GLY A 14 -23.98 -6.99 20.52
CA GLY A 14 -24.74 -5.98 19.76
C GLY A 14 -24.89 -4.64 20.48
N LEU A 15 -23.86 -3.79 20.40
CA LEU A 15 -24.01 -2.34 20.28
C LEU A 15 -24.27 -2.00 18.79
N ALA A 16 -25.23 -2.70 18.20
CA ALA A 16 -25.66 -2.57 16.81
C ALA A 16 -27.16 -2.24 16.76
N LEU A 17 -27.46 -1.15 16.05
CA LEU A 17 -28.74 -0.68 15.52
C LEU A 17 -29.88 -0.34 16.49
N THR A 18 -30.26 0.95 16.52
CA THR A 18 -31.61 1.40 16.12
C THR A 18 -31.68 2.92 16.01
N ALA A 19 -32.01 3.44 14.83
CA ALA A 19 -32.92 4.58 14.68
C ALA A 19 -33.41 4.73 13.23
N LEU A 20 -34.63 4.28 12.95
CA LEU A 20 -35.43 4.79 11.83
C LEU A 20 -36.85 4.99 12.32
N THR A 21 -37.39 6.22 12.16
CA THR A 21 -38.84 6.44 11.98
C THR A 21 -39.13 7.70 11.16
N GLY A 22 -40.00 7.51 10.16
CA GLY A 22 -40.82 8.53 9.48
C GLY A 22 -40.56 8.67 7.98
N CYS A 23 -41.52 8.82 7.05
CA CYS A 23 -42.93 8.39 6.90
C CYS A 23 -43.42 8.90 5.51
N ASN A 24 -44.06 8.02 4.72
CA ASN A 24 -45.20 8.22 3.78
C ASN A 24 -45.17 9.13 2.51
N ASP A 25 -45.67 8.47 1.43
CA ASP A 25 -46.64 8.85 0.37
C ASP A 25 -46.31 9.94 -0.67
N THR A 26 -46.32 9.60 -1.98
CA THR A 26 -47.49 9.77 -2.90
C THR A 26 -47.19 9.51 -4.41
N THR A 27 -47.91 8.53 -4.99
CA THR A 27 -48.66 8.51 -6.29
C THR A 27 -48.07 8.90 -7.67
N SER A 28 -48.41 8.01 -8.62
CA SER A 28 -48.86 8.23 -10.03
C SER A 28 -47.79 8.53 -11.10
N SER A 29 -47.87 8.14 -12.38
CA SER A 29 -48.71 7.24 -13.19
C SER A 29 -48.17 7.33 -14.63
N SER A 30 -48.31 6.26 -15.44
CA SER A 30 -48.39 6.24 -16.92
C SER A 30 -47.20 6.77 -17.73
N SER A 31 -46.79 6.28 -18.91
CA SER A 31 -47.28 5.30 -19.89
C SER A 31 -46.24 5.29 -21.03
N GLU A 32 -46.11 4.15 -21.73
CA GLU A 32 -46.02 3.97 -23.21
C GLU A 32 -45.29 5.04 -24.05
N SER A 33 -44.48 4.77 -25.08
CA SER A 33 -44.13 3.59 -25.88
C SER A 33 -43.17 4.08 -26.99
N ASP A 34 -42.73 3.15 -27.83
CA ASP A 34 -42.23 3.34 -29.21
C ASP A 34 -40.72 3.53 -29.44
N SER A 35 -40.09 2.37 -29.60
CA SER A 35 -39.05 2.06 -30.59
C SER A 35 -39.54 2.30 -32.05
N PRO A 36 -38.79 1.93 -33.10
CA PRO A 36 -37.37 2.14 -33.45
C PRO A 36 -37.27 2.67 -34.92
N ILE A 37 -36.06 2.72 -35.51
CA ILE A 37 -35.71 2.11 -36.85
C ILE A 37 -34.55 2.83 -37.56
N ASP A 38 -33.54 2.00 -37.89
CA ASP A 38 -32.64 1.91 -39.06
C ASP A 38 -31.94 3.15 -39.66
N SER A 39 -30.62 3.05 -39.89
CA SER A 39 -30.05 2.40 -41.09
C SER A 39 -28.57 2.77 -41.34
N SER A 40 -27.75 1.73 -41.46
CA SER A 40 -26.65 1.48 -42.41
C SER A 40 -25.95 2.63 -43.19
N GLY A 41 -24.62 2.54 -43.32
CA GLY A 41 -23.95 2.89 -44.59
C GLY A 41 -22.46 3.25 -44.59
N SER A 42 -21.60 2.23 -44.64
CA SER A 42 -20.48 2.03 -45.61
C SER A 42 -19.38 3.09 -45.90
N SER A 43 -18.15 2.56 -45.88
CA SER A 43 -17.00 2.71 -46.81
C SER A 43 -16.03 3.91 -46.74
N SER A 44 -14.84 3.60 -46.22
CA SER A 44 -13.49 3.68 -46.83
C SER A 44 -13.14 4.72 -47.90
N SER A 45 -12.01 5.42 -47.69
CA SER A 45 -10.96 5.55 -48.72
C SER A 45 -9.61 5.96 -48.12
N SER A 46 -8.58 5.19 -48.44
CA SER A 46 -7.16 5.45 -48.23
C SER A 46 -6.62 6.54 -49.17
N SER A 47 -5.65 7.31 -48.69
CA SER A 47 -4.86 8.25 -49.49
C SER A 47 -3.38 7.89 -49.41
N GLU A 48 -2.82 7.52 -50.56
CA GLU A 48 -1.39 7.29 -50.81
C GLU A 48 -0.61 8.61 -50.74
N THR A 49 0.48 8.64 -49.97
CA THR A 49 1.47 9.71 -49.93
C THR A 49 2.54 9.45 -50.99
N ASN A 50 2.67 10.37 -51.94
CA ASN A 50 3.80 10.42 -52.89
C ASN A 50 5.06 10.90 -52.17
N SER A 51 6.13 10.12 -52.25
CA SER A 51 7.51 10.54 -51.98
C SER A 51 8.12 11.18 -53.22
N GLU A 52 8.54 12.45 -53.11
CA GLU A 52 9.45 13.10 -54.06
C GLU A 52 10.75 13.50 -53.34
N SER A 53 11.85 13.22 -54.02
CA SER A 53 13.24 13.23 -53.60
C SER A 53 13.92 14.61 -53.57
N SER A 54 14.90 14.74 -52.67
CA SER A 54 16.09 15.61 -52.65
C SER A 54 15.89 17.12 -52.57
N ASN A 55 16.09 17.67 -51.36
CA ASN A 55 16.24 19.10 -51.08
C ASN A 55 17.42 19.36 -50.11
N ASP A 56 18.50 18.56 -50.23
CA ASP A 56 19.58 18.44 -49.23
C ASP A 56 20.52 19.65 -49.10
N GLU A 57 20.28 20.78 -49.78
CA GLU A 57 21.16 21.98 -49.70
C GLU A 57 20.48 23.25 -49.16
N LEU A 58 19.27 23.15 -48.62
CA LEU A 58 18.47 24.34 -48.27
C LEU A 58 18.44 24.72 -46.79
N TYR A 59 18.97 23.90 -45.88
CA TYR A 59 18.84 24.13 -44.44
C TYR A 59 20.19 24.19 -43.73
N ILE A 60 20.34 25.16 -42.82
CA ILE A 60 21.48 25.26 -41.88
C ILE A 60 21.05 24.82 -40.48
N PHE A 61 21.88 24.02 -39.85
CA PHE A 61 21.68 23.59 -38.46
C PHE A 61 21.92 24.75 -37.50
N LEU A 62 20.93 25.06 -36.66
CA LEU A 62 20.97 26.19 -35.73
C LEU A 62 21.22 25.79 -34.29
N SER A 63 20.56 24.72 -33.85
CA SER A 63 20.59 24.25 -32.47
C SER A 63 19.94 22.89 -32.37
N TRP A 64 20.26 22.19 -31.29
CA TRP A 64 19.50 21.04 -30.84
C TRP A 64 19.19 21.13 -29.35
N GLU A 65 18.16 20.41 -28.95
CA GLU A 65 17.81 20.23 -27.55
C GLU A 65 17.83 18.74 -27.20
N ARG A 66 18.04 18.44 -25.91
CA ARG A 66 18.00 17.06 -25.44
C ARG A 66 16.63 16.45 -25.68
N ASN A 67 16.62 15.14 -25.90
CA ASN A 67 15.40 14.36 -25.96
C ASN A 67 14.51 14.61 -24.72
N GLU A 68 13.19 14.70 -24.93
CA GLU A 68 12.22 15.06 -23.90
C GLU A 68 12.29 14.13 -22.67
N ALA A 69 12.44 12.82 -22.86
CA ALA A 69 12.57 11.86 -21.75
C ALA A 69 13.75 12.20 -20.84
N TYR A 70 14.89 12.55 -21.43
CA TYR A 70 16.08 12.96 -20.67
C TYR A 70 15.92 14.36 -20.05
N VAL A 71 15.24 15.27 -20.73
CA VAL A 71 14.91 16.59 -20.18
C VAL A 71 14.04 16.43 -18.93
N THR A 72 13.02 15.56 -18.96
CA THR A 72 12.17 15.22 -17.83
C THR A 72 12.99 14.73 -16.64
N TYR A 73 13.91 13.78 -16.85
CA TYR A 73 14.88 13.35 -15.84
C TYR A 73 15.66 14.52 -15.23
N SER A 74 16.21 15.41 -16.07
CA SER A 74 17.06 16.53 -15.62
C SER A 74 16.29 17.69 -14.98
N SER A 75 14.97 17.77 -15.22
CA SER A 75 14.11 18.90 -14.83
C SER A 75 13.29 18.61 -13.58
N ARG A 76 12.87 17.36 -13.35
CA ARG A 76 12.54 16.88 -12.01
C ARG A 76 13.80 17.19 -11.20
N LYS A 77 13.69 18.03 -10.16
CA LYS A 77 14.80 18.43 -9.27
C LYS A 77 14.53 17.81 -7.92
N ALA A 78 15.59 17.40 -7.23
CA ALA A 78 15.59 17.16 -5.79
C ALA A 78 14.71 18.21 -5.09
N THR A 79 13.60 17.79 -4.49
CA THR A 79 12.95 18.59 -3.46
C THR A 79 13.80 18.51 -2.22
N THR A 80 14.92 19.24 -2.26
CA THR A 80 15.75 19.57 -1.09
C THR A 80 15.11 20.64 -0.22
N ASP A 81 13.87 21.03 -0.49
CA ASP A 81 13.18 22.04 0.29
C ASP A 81 12.51 21.38 1.50
N SER A 82 13.06 21.72 2.66
CA SER A 82 12.70 21.35 4.05
C SER A 82 11.22 21.52 4.46
N ASN A 83 10.33 21.84 3.53
CA ASN A 83 8.90 21.93 3.77
C ASN A 83 8.25 20.60 3.38
N PHE A 84 8.16 19.70 4.36
CA PHE A 84 7.32 18.51 4.30
C PHE A 84 5.91 18.85 3.78
N GLY A 85 5.60 18.55 2.51
CA GLY A 85 4.26 18.75 1.94
C GLY A 85 4.15 19.29 0.51
N SER A 86 5.23 19.68 -0.18
CA SER A 86 5.13 20.10 -1.60
C SER A 86 4.98 18.93 -2.57
N ALA A 87 4.16 19.08 -3.62
CA ALA A 87 3.60 18.00 -4.47
C ALA A 87 4.56 17.18 -5.36
N ASN A 88 5.87 17.50 -5.38
CA ASN A 88 6.86 16.78 -6.19
C ASN A 88 7.86 16.09 -5.26
N PHE A 89 7.61 14.83 -4.92
CA PHE A 89 8.39 14.13 -3.90
C PHE A 89 9.57 13.31 -4.47
N ILE A 90 9.55 12.98 -5.76
CA ILE A 90 10.63 12.19 -6.37
C ILE A 90 11.89 13.06 -6.45
N SER A 91 12.91 12.71 -5.67
CA SER A 91 14.22 13.35 -5.71
C SER A 91 14.95 12.94 -6.98
N SER A 92 15.40 13.88 -7.80
CA SER A 92 16.07 13.55 -9.07
C SER A 92 17.60 13.50 -9.00
N GLU A 93 18.19 13.33 -7.82
CA GLU A 93 19.65 13.33 -7.66
C GLU A 93 20.35 12.04 -8.14
N GLY A 94 19.61 11.05 -8.64
CA GLY A 94 20.14 9.78 -9.13
C GLY A 94 20.40 9.77 -10.64
N GLU A 95 20.44 8.58 -11.24
CA GLU A 95 21.07 8.36 -12.55
C GLU A 95 20.04 7.96 -13.61
N PHE A 96 20.19 8.50 -14.83
CA PHE A 96 19.36 8.09 -15.97
C PHE A 96 19.84 6.73 -16.47
N ARG A 97 19.02 5.70 -16.30
CA ARG A 97 19.36 4.31 -16.63
C ARG A 97 18.89 3.94 -18.03
N ILE A 98 19.63 3.08 -18.74
CA ILE A 98 19.23 2.50 -20.03
C ILE A 98 19.58 1.01 -20.02
N GLY A 99 18.60 0.19 -20.38
CA GLY A 99 18.73 -1.26 -20.48
C GLY A 99 19.35 -1.67 -21.81
N THR A 100 19.91 -2.87 -21.86
CA THR A 100 20.56 -3.40 -23.07
C THR A 100 19.69 -4.36 -23.88
N ALA A 101 18.50 -4.73 -23.39
CA ALA A 101 17.68 -5.75 -24.05
C ALA A 101 16.95 -5.25 -25.31
N ASN A 102 16.68 -3.95 -25.39
CA ASN A 102 16.05 -3.31 -26.54
C ASN A 102 16.60 -1.90 -26.76
N ALA A 103 16.30 -1.36 -27.95
CA ALA A 103 16.73 -0.03 -28.33
C ALA A 103 15.80 1.06 -27.79
N VAL A 104 16.37 2.23 -27.45
CA VAL A 104 15.61 3.45 -27.11
C VAL A 104 16.13 4.64 -27.90
N SER A 105 15.27 5.61 -28.20
CA SER A 105 15.71 6.83 -28.89
C SER A 105 16.07 7.93 -27.90
N LEU A 106 17.30 8.44 -27.98
CA LEU A 106 17.68 9.75 -27.41
C LEU A 106 17.92 10.77 -28.52
N LEU A 107 17.22 10.61 -29.66
CA LEU A 107 17.30 11.54 -30.76
C LEU A 107 17.00 12.96 -30.27
N PRO A 108 17.92 13.91 -30.49
CA PRO A 108 17.71 15.28 -30.09
C PRO A 108 16.77 16.00 -31.05
N VAL A 109 16.06 16.99 -30.52
CA VAL A 109 15.17 17.84 -31.32
C VAL A 109 16.04 18.90 -32.00
N ALA A 110 16.29 18.75 -33.30
CA ALA A 110 17.14 19.65 -34.05
C ALA A 110 16.32 20.74 -34.76
N THR A 111 16.78 21.99 -34.65
CA THR A 111 16.21 23.15 -35.33
C THR A 111 17.08 23.56 -36.50
N MET A 112 16.47 23.74 -37.66
CA MET A 112 17.15 24.20 -38.88
C MET A 112 16.48 25.44 -39.46
N MET A 113 17.25 26.25 -40.18
CA MET A 113 16.76 27.43 -40.90
C MET A 113 17.01 27.28 -42.39
N ASN A 114 16.01 27.65 -43.18
CA ASN A 114 16.15 27.69 -44.63
C ASN A 114 17.10 28.83 -45.04
N VAL A 115 18.14 28.51 -45.79
CA VAL A 115 19.17 29.46 -46.24
C VAL A 115 18.60 30.52 -47.19
N THR A 116 17.52 30.19 -47.91
CA THR A 116 16.87 31.09 -48.89
C THR A 116 15.71 31.90 -48.30
N ASP A 117 15.08 31.40 -47.23
CA ASP A 117 14.07 32.11 -46.46
C ASP A 117 14.38 31.98 -44.95
N PRO A 118 15.16 32.90 -44.36
CA PRO A 118 15.51 32.83 -42.94
C PRO A 118 14.34 32.90 -41.96
N SER A 119 13.12 33.17 -42.43
CA SER A 119 11.90 33.11 -41.61
C SER A 119 11.28 31.71 -41.55
N ASP A 120 11.70 30.81 -42.42
CA ASP A 120 11.32 29.40 -42.46
C ASP A 120 12.28 28.60 -41.57
N ILE A 121 11.82 28.35 -40.34
CA ILE A 121 12.51 27.57 -39.31
C ILE A 121 11.71 26.30 -39.10
N VAL A 122 12.39 25.17 -39.23
CA VAL A 122 11.79 23.84 -39.11
C VAL A 122 12.48 23.05 -38.00
N THR A 123 11.70 22.22 -37.33
CA THR A 123 12.22 21.15 -36.47
C THR A 123 12.31 19.88 -37.29
N ILE A 124 13.41 19.15 -37.16
CA ILE A 124 13.59 17.85 -37.79
C ILE A 124 13.72 16.76 -36.73
N ASP A 125 13.18 15.59 -37.06
CA ASP A 125 13.23 14.37 -36.25
C ASP A 125 14.27 13.39 -36.83
N GLU A 126 15.45 13.91 -37.19
CA GLU A 126 16.60 13.13 -37.64
C GLU A 126 17.92 13.81 -37.24
N MET A 127 19.01 13.04 -37.22
CA MET A 127 20.33 13.59 -36.88
C MET A 127 20.81 14.54 -38.00
N PRO A 128 21.27 15.78 -37.68
CA PRO A 128 21.81 16.68 -38.68
C PRO A 128 22.99 16.07 -39.43
N GLU A 129 23.06 16.28 -40.75
CA GLU A 129 24.14 15.74 -41.59
C GLU A 129 25.52 16.17 -41.06
N GLY A 130 26.45 15.20 -40.97
CA GLY A 130 27.81 15.43 -40.47
C GLY A 130 27.94 15.38 -38.94
N SER A 131 26.86 15.12 -38.20
CA SER A 131 26.94 14.82 -36.77
C SER A 131 27.67 13.51 -36.50
N SER A 132 28.26 13.38 -35.31
CA SER A 132 28.89 12.13 -34.85
C SER A 132 28.54 11.81 -33.40
N ALA A 133 28.99 10.67 -32.87
CA ALA A 133 28.77 10.27 -31.48
C ALA A 133 30.09 9.84 -30.82
N LYS A 134 30.20 10.05 -29.50
CA LYS A 134 31.32 9.61 -28.67
C LYS A 134 30.82 9.09 -27.33
N ILE A 135 31.57 8.17 -26.74
CA ILE A 135 31.31 7.67 -25.39
C ILE A 135 32.58 7.84 -24.53
N ALA A 136 32.39 8.21 -23.28
CA ALA A 136 33.46 8.37 -22.30
C ALA A 136 33.05 7.80 -20.94
N ASP A 137 34.03 7.51 -20.08
CA ASP A 137 33.75 7.20 -18.67
C ASP A 137 33.37 8.48 -17.88
N GLN A 138 33.03 8.33 -16.59
CA GLN A 138 32.68 9.46 -15.72
C GLN A 138 33.86 10.43 -15.47
N GLU A 139 35.09 10.01 -15.72
CA GLU A 139 36.30 10.85 -15.61
C GLU A 139 36.56 11.65 -16.91
N GLY A 140 35.81 11.36 -17.97
CA GLY A 140 35.94 11.98 -19.28
C GLY A 140 36.97 11.32 -20.19
N ASN A 141 37.46 10.13 -19.84
CA ASN A 141 38.34 9.36 -20.71
C ASN A 141 37.51 8.74 -21.84
N GLU A 142 37.91 8.99 -23.09
CA GLU A 142 37.22 8.46 -24.27
C GLU A 142 37.30 6.93 -24.32
N LEU A 143 36.15 6.30 -24.56
CA LEU A 143 35.98 4.85 -24.69
C LEU A 143 35.64 4.51 -26.15
N SER A 144 35.92 3.28 -26.55
CA SER A 144 35.59 2.83 -27.90
C SER A 144 34.09 2.55 -28.04
N LEU A 145 33.42 3.14 -29.03
CA LEU A 145 32.02 2.80 -29.35
C LEU A 145 31.84 1.32 -29.70
N ASP A 146 32.87 0.69 -30.29
CA ASP A 146 32.83 -0.73 -30.66
C ASP A 146 32.69 -1.67 -29.45
N ASP A 147 33.04 -1.18 -28.25
CA ASP A 147 32.90 -1.94 -27.02
C ASP A 147 31.46 -1.95 -26.49
N TYR A 148 30.57 -1.09 -27.02
CA TYR A 148 29.22 -0.87 -26.53
C TYR A 148 28.13 -1.05 -27.60
N PHE A 149 28.47 -0.86 -28.88
CA PHE A 149 27.52 -0.90 -30.00
C PHE A 149 28.04 -1.78 -31.14
N ASP A 150 27.16 -2.62 -31.67
CA ASP A 150 27.43 -3.33 -32.91
C ASP A 150 27.39 -2.41 -34.15
N SER A 151 27.88 -2.90 -35.30
CA SER A 151 27.99 -2.07 -36.50
C SER A 151 26.66 -1.47 -36.96
N ALA A 152 25.57 -2.23 -36.90
CA ALA A 152 24.23 -1.75 -37.22
C ALA A 152 23.70 -0.75 -36.18
N ALA A 153 23.93 -1.02 -34.89
CA ALA A 153 23.52 -0.13 -33.81
C ALA A 153 24.26 1.21 -33.86
N LYS A 154 25.55 1.24 -34.23
CA LYS A 154 26.28 2.48 -34.47
C LYS A 154 25.69 3.30 -35.61
N GLU A 155 25.28 2.65 -36.70
CA GLU A 155 24.62 3.33 -37.82
C GLU A 155 23.28 3.93 -37.37
N ALA A 156 22.47 3.18 -36.61
CA ALA A 156 21.21 3.66 -36.04
C ALA A 156 21.41 4.80 -35.03
N LEU A 157 22.44 4.73 -34.19
CA LEU A 157 22.81 5.81 -33.26
C LEU A 157 23.12 7.11 -34.01
N LEU A 158 23.84 7.03 -35.12
CA LEU A 158 24.29 8.18 -35.89
C LEU A 158 23.20 8.78 -36.81
N THR A 159 22.20 7.98 -37.18
CA THR A 159 21.15 8.40 -38.13
C THR A 159 19.82 8.71 -37.44
N LYS A 160 19.48 7.92 -36.43
CA LYS A 160 18.18 7.96 -35.73
C LYS A 160 18.30 8.32 -34.25
N GLY A 161 19.51 8.54 -33.73
CA GLY A 161 19.71 8.73 -32.28
C GLY A 161 19.34 7.51 -31.44
N GLU A 162 19.25 6.34 -32.07
CA GLU A 162 18.82 5.09 -31.45
C GLU A 162 19.97 4.45 -30.67
N ILE A 163 19.76 4.28 -29.37
CA ILE A 163 20.70 3.66 -28.45
C ILE A 163 20.30 2.20 -28.31
N ASN A 164 21.05 1.33 -28.98
CA ASN A 164 20.92 -0.11 -28.87
C ASN A 164 22.27 -0.68 -28.43
N PHE A 165 22.46 -0.76 -27.11
CA PHE A 165 23.67 -1.34 -26.53
C PHE A 165 23.75 -2.83 -26.86
N ARG A 166 24.96 -3.37 -26.92
CA ARG A 166 25.15 -4.82 -26.99
C ARG A 166 24.57 -5.50 -25.75
N ASP A 167 23.97 -6.67 -25.94
CA ASP A 167 23.42 -7.50 -24.88
C ASP A 167 24.50 -8.20 -24.04
N ASP A 168 25.73 -8.31 -24.57
CA ASP A 168 26.88 -8.98 -23.94
C ASP A 168 27.84 -8.04 -23.17
N ILE A 169 27.37 -6.89 -22.70
CA ILE A 169 28.18 -5.96 -21.89
C ILE A 169 28.47 -6.57 -20.51
N GLU A 170 29.74 -6.90 -20.26
CA GLU A 170 30.21 -7.42 -18.96
C GLU A 170 30.10 -6.38 -17.83
N GLU A 171 29.68 -6.81 -16.62
CA GLU A 171 29.58 -5.99 -15.39
C GLU A 171 30.88 -5.25 -15.00
N GLY A 172 32.03 -5.66 -15.53
CA GLY A 172 33.34 -5.04 -15.30
C GLY A 172 33.67 -3.84 -16.20
N LYS A 173 32.87 -3.56 -17.24
CA LYS A 173 32.99 -2.34 -18.04
C LYS A 173 32.40 -1.14 -17.28
N PRO A 174 32.81 0.10 -17.58
CA PRO A 174 32.11 1.28 -17.06
C PRO A 174 30.61 1.23 -17.40
N LEU A 175 29.78 0.92 -16.41
CA LEU A 175 28.33 0.97 -16.55
C LEU A 175 27.83 2.41 -16.55
N LYS A 176 28.57 3.33 -15.92
CA LYS A 176 28.28 4.76 -15.91
C LYS A 176 29.08 5.46 -16.97
N VAL A 177 28.42 5.97 -18.00
CA VAL A 177 29.05 6.55 -19.18
C VAL A 177 28.50 7.93 -19.51
N ILE A 178 29.26 8.65 -20.32
CA ILE A 178 28.90 9.94 -20.90
C ILE A 178 28.77 9.74 -22.42
N LEU A 179 27.55 9.69 -22.93
CA LEU A 179 27.26 9.67 -24.37
C LEU A 179 27.16 11.12 -24.87
N THR A 180 27.89 11.44 -25.94
CA THR A 180 27.89 12.78 -26.53
C THR A 180 27.57 12.69 -28.01
N PHE A 181 26.49 13.36 -28.45
CA PHE A 181 26.32 13.70 -29.86
C PHE A 181 27.12 14.96 -30.16
N VAL A 182 27.98 14.86 -31.17
CA VAL A 182 28.88 15.92 -31.59
C VAL A 182 28.26 16.62 -32.79
N ALA A 183 28.13 17.93 -32.69
CA ALA A 183 27.51 18.73 -33.75
C ALA A 183 28.37 18.68 -35.03
N PRO A 184 27.79 18.93 -36.23
CA PRO A 184 28.57 19.00 -37.47
C PRO A 184 29.70 20.02 -37.35
N GLU A 185 30.90 19.68 -37.81
CA GLU A 185 32.10 20.55 -37.73
C GLU A 185 31.91 21.94 -38.36
N THR A 186 30.93 22.06 -39.26
CA THR A 186 30.57 23.29 -39.96
C THR A 186 29.66 24.22 -39.14
N SER A 187 29.21 23.80 -37.95
CA SER A 187 28.32 24.55 -37.07
C SER A 187 29.04 25.05 -35.81
N ASP A 188 28.63 26.21 -35.28
CA ASP A 188 29.07 26.74 -33.97
C ASP A 188 28.19 26.19 -32.81
N VAL A 189 27.42 25.12 -33.04
CA VAL A 189 26.49 24.54 -32.07
C VAL A 189 27.26 23.67 -31.07
N ALA A 190 26.92 23.77 -29.79
CA ALA A 190 27.56 22.99 -28.74
C ALA A 190 27.15 21.51 -28.81
N ASP A 191 28.10 20.62 -28.51
CA ASP A 191 27.85 19.18 -28.34
C ASP A 191 26.77 18.89 -27.30
N LEU A 192 26.02 17.81 -27.52
CA LEU A 192 24.93 17.39 -26.66
C LEU A 192 25.34 16.17 -25.85
N THR A 193 25.41 16.33 -24.54
CA THR A 193 25.87 15.28 -23.63
C THR A 193 24.74 14.72 -22.76
N TYR A 194 24.75 13.38 -22.65
CA TYR A 194 23.91 12.55 -21.82
C TYR A 194 24.76 11.73 -20.86
N LYS A 195 24.48 11.83 -19.56
CA LYS A 195 25.02 10.92 -18.53
C LYS A 195 24.06 9.76 -18.37
N VAL A 196 24.55 8.55 -18.55
CA VAL A 196 23.75 7.33 -18.60
C VAL A 196 24.37 6.24 -17.73
N THR A 197 23.53 5.48 -17.04
CA THR A 197 23.89 4.20 -16.40
C THR A 197 23.33 3.06 -17.23
N ILE A 198 24.20 2.21 -17.78
CA ILE A 198 23.85 1.02 -18.54
C ILE A 198 23.49 -0.09 -17.55
N VAL A 199 22.32 -0.70 -17.73
CA VAL A 199 21.87 -1.85 -16.93
C VAL A 199 21.82 -3.07 -17.85
N PRO A 200 22.83 -3.96 -17.78
CA PRO A 200 22.87 -5.16 -18.59
C PRO A 200 21.63 -6.04 -18.40
N GLY A 201 21.06 -6.53 -19.48
CA GLY A 201 19.89 -7.42 -19.46
C GLY A 201 18.55 -6.73 -19.20
N ALA A 202 18.52 -5.48 -18.73
CA ALA A 202 17.26 -4.79 -18.46
C ALA A 202 16.53 -4.38 -19.75
N TYR A 203 15.20 -4.39 -19.69
CA TYR A 203 14.33 -3.94 -20.79
C TYR A 203 13.85 -2.51 -20.57
N ASN A 204 13.92 -1.69 -21.61
CA ASN A 204 13.42 -0.32 -21.60
C ASN A 204 11.94 -0.30 -21.97
N VAL A 205 11.08 0.06 -21.02
CA VAL A 205 9.63 0.19 -21.17
C VAL A 205 9.30 1.62 -21.60
N THR A 206 8.73 1.75 -22.79
CA THR A 206 8.34 3.00 -23.44
C THR A 206 6.83 3.20 -23.54
N GLU A 207 6.04 2.13 -23.41
CA GLU A 207 4.57 2.14 -23.43
C GLU A 207 3.95 1.14 -22.44
N ALA A 208 2.65 1.30 -22.15
CA ALA A 208 1.95 0.52 -21.11
C ALA A 208 1.95 -1.00 -21.37
N LYS A 209 1.81 -1.41 -22.63
CA LYS A 209 1.73 -2.82 -23.03
C LYS A 209 3.02 -3.60 -22.74
N GLU A 210 4.16 -2.92 -22.74
CA GLU A 210 5.46 -3.52 -22.47
C GLU A 210 5.63 -3.92 -20.99
N LEU A 211 4.79 -3.41 -20.07
CA LEU A 211 4.79 -3.83 -18.66
C LEU A 211 4.46 -5.33 -18.47
N VAL A 212 3.79 -5.95 -19.44
CA VAL A 212 3.51 -7.41 -19.45
C VAL A 212 4.80 -8.25 -19.50
N LEU A 213 5.96 -7.64 -19.78
CA LEU A 213 7.26 -8.29 -19.69
C LEU A 213 7.66 -8.61 -18.25
N PHE A 214 7.14 -7.86 -17.26
CA PHE A 214 7.30 -8.19 -15.85
C PHE A 214 6.62 -9.51 -15.50
N ASP A 215 5.57 -9.86 -16.24
CA ASP A 215 4.83 -11.08 -15.96
C ASP A 215 5.52 -12.32 -16.51
N ASN A 216 5.87 -13.23 -15.58
CA ASN A 216 6.55 -14.48 -15.87
C ASN A 216 5.85 -15.71 -15.27
N TYR A 217 4.67 -15.51 -14.66
CA TYR A 217 3.93 -16.57 -13.97
C TYR A 217 3.03 -17.39 -14.90
N HIS A 218 2.43 -16.71 -15.89
CA HIS A 218 1.42 -17.29 -16.76
C HIS A 218 2.04 -18.05 -17.95
N ASP A 219 2.17 -19.36 -17.78
CA ASP A 219 2.68 -20.29 -18.80
C ASP A 219 1.59 -20.85 -19.76
N ASP A 220 0.32 -20.44 -19.61
CA ASP A 220 -0.76 -20.98 -20.43
C ASP A 220 -0.77 -20.37 -21.85
N GLU A 221 -1.18 -21.17 -22.84
CA GLU A 221 -1.12 -20.78 -24.25
C GLU A 221 -1.95 -19.53 -24.54
N SER A 222 -3.10 -19.33 -23.87
CA SER A 222 -3.92 -18.13 -24.03
C SER A 222 -3.20 -16.87 -23.57
N TYR A 223 -2.50 -16.93 -22.45
CA TYR A 223 -1.68 -15.82 -21.97
C TYR A 223 -0.47 -15.59 -22.87
N LEU A 224 0.21 -16.64 -23.32
CA LEU A 224 1.34 -16.53 -24.24
C LEU A 224 0.93 -16.01 -25.63
N GLU A 225 -0.26 -16.36 -26.11
CA GLU A 225 -0.85 -15.80 -27.34
C GLU A 225 -1.19 -14.32 -27.14
N MET A 226 -1.78 -13.95 -26.00
CA MET A 226 -2.01 -12.55 -25.64
C MET A 226 -0.69 -11.76 -25.58
N LYS A 227 0.33 -12.25 -24.87
CA LYS A 227 1.65 -11.61 -24.78
C LYS A 227 2.27 -11.42 -26.17
N ARG A 228 2.11 -12.42 -27.07
CA ARG A 228 2.50 -12.31 -28.49
C ARG A 228 1.66 -11.30 -29.27
N GLU A 229 0.37 -11.16 -28.98
CA GLU A 229 -0.49 -10.16 -29.61
C GLU A 229 -0.09 -8.74 -29.18
N PHE A 230 0.18 -8.54 -27.89
CA PHE A 230 0.55 -7.24 -27.33
C PHE A 230 1.97 -6.80 -27.70
N LEU A 231 2.93 -7.72 -27.72
CA LEU A 231 4.34 -7.43 -28.01
C LEU A 231 4.76 -7.73 -29.45
N GLY A 232 3.92 -8.38 -30.24
CA GLY A 232 4.19 -8.82 -31.61
C GLY A 232 4.88 -10.20 -31.73
N GLU A 233 4.85 -10.79 -32.93
CA GLU A 233 5.39 -12.14 -33.22
C GLU A 233 6.91 -12.30 -32.94
N GLU A 234 7.67 -11.19 -32.90
CA GLU A 234 9.12 -11.18 -32.61
C GLU A 234 9.46 -11.17 -31.11
N ALA A 235 8.48 -10.91 -30.22
CA ALA A 235 8.67 -10.99 -28.75
C ALA A 235 8.67 -12.43 -28.23
N THR A 236 9.08 -13.37 -29.07
CA THR A 236 9.04 -14.80 -28.80
C THR A 236 10.24 -15.22 -27.97
N ALA A 237 9.99 -15.34 -26.66
CA ALA A 237 10.69 -16.25 -25.76
C ALA A 237 12.14 -15.90 -25.40
N SER A 238 12.35 -14.72 -24.79
CA SER A 238 13.25 -14.69 -23.62
C SER A 238 12.39 -14.92 -22.39
N THR A 239 12.76 -15.90 -21.57
CA THR A 239 12.34 -15.95 -20.17
C THR A 239 12.54 -14.56 -19.56
N SER A 240 11.49 -14.05 -18.92
CA SER A 240 11.31 -12.69 -18.37
C SER A 240 12.59 -11.93 -18.00
N PHE A 241 12.67 -10.67 -18.40
CA PHE A 241 13.75 -9.78 -17.97
C PHE A 241 13.69 -9.57 -16.47
N ASP A 242 14.85 -9.64 -15.80
CA ASP A 242 14.91 -9.45 -14.35
C ASP A 242 14.62 -7.99 -13.94
N ASP A 243 15.02 -7.05 -14.81
CA ASP A 243 14.91 -5.61 -14.58
C ASP A 243 14.17 -4.89 -15.71
N LEU A 244 13.34 -3.91 -15.33
CA LEU A 244 12.64 -2.99 -16.23
C LEU A 244 13.05 -1.54 -15.97
N ILE A 245 13.16 -0.76 -17.04
CA ILE A 245 13.48 0.67 -16.99
C ILE A 245 12.37 1.46 -17.66
N ILE A 246 11.64 2.26 -16.88
CA ILE A 246 10.57 3.11 -17.38
C ILE A 246 11.17 4.33 -18.07
N PHE A 247 11.08 4.39 -19.39
CA PHE A 247 11.76 5.41 -20.18
C PHE A 247 10.93 6.69 -20.36
N ASN A 248 9.59 6.58 -20.32
CA ASN A 248 8.63 7.68 -20.47
C ASN A 248 7.57 7.64 -19.37
N ASP A 249 6.84 8.74 -19.19
CA ASP A 249 5.57 8.67 -18.45
C ASP A 249 4.60 7.72 -19.18
N ILE A 250 4.00 6.79 -18.45
CA ILE A 250 3.12 5.74 -18.95
C ILE A 250 1.72 5.96 -18.36
N THR A 251 0.69 5.89 -19.21
CA THR A 251 -0.70 5.81 -18.78
C THR A 251 -1.26 4.47 -19.23
N ILE A 252 -1.71 3.65 -18.28
CA ILE A 252 -2.32 2.34 -18.54
C ILE A 252 -3.81 2.57 -18.77
N ALA A 253 -4.26 2.41 -20.00
CA ALA A 253 -5.68 2.45 -20.38
C ALA A 253 -6.31 1.06 -20.30
N LYS A 254 -7.64 0.97 -20.44
CA LYS A 254 -8.33 -0.32 -20.43
C LYS A 254 -7.86 -1.26 -21.55
N ASP A 255 -7.54 -0.70 -22.71
CA ASP A 255 -7.08 -1.45 -23.89
C ASP A 255 -5.62 -1.96 -23.78
N ASP A 256 -4.90 -1.53 -22.75
CA ASP A 256 -3.55 -2.02 -22.43
C ASP A 256 -3.58 -3.23 -21.49
N ILE A 257 -4.74 -3.55 -20.92
CA ILE A 257 -4.93 -4.68 -20.01
C ILE A 257 -5.31 -5.91 -20.84
N PRO A 258 -4.70 -7.08 -20.58
CA PRO A 258 -5.12 -8.34 -21.19
C PRO A 258 -6.62 -8.60 -21.01
N SER A 259 -7.33 -8.90 -22.09
CA SER A 259 -8.79 -9.10 -22.03
C SER A 259 -9.19 -10.26 -21.11
N CYS A 260 -8.29 -11.22 -20.85
CA CYS A 260 -8.52 -12.31 -19.91
C CYS A 260 -8.66 -11.85 -18.45
N MET A 261 -8.12 -10.67 -18.10
CA MET A 261 -8.21 -10.04 -16.78
C MET A 261 -9.49 -9.20 -16.61
N ILE A 262 -10.31 -9.07 -17.66
CA ILE A 262 -11.55 -8.29 -17.66
C ILE A 262 -12.74 -9.24 -17.79
N TRP A 263 -13.79 -9.04 -17.00
CA TRP A 263 -15.02 -9.81 -17.17
C TRP A 263 -15.74 -9.46 -18.47
N SER A 264 -16.26 -10.48 -19.15
CA SER A 264 -16.94 -10.35 -20.43
C SER A 264 -18.16 -11.27 -20.55
N GLU A 265 -18.98 -11.05 -21.57
CA GLU A 265 -20.11 -11.94 -21.92
C GLU A 265 -19.64 -13.36 -22.29
N ALA A 266 -18.36 -13.57 -22.61
CA ALA A 266 -17.81 -14.89 -22.92
C ALA A 266 -17.57 -15.74 -21.66
N ASP A 267 -17.56 -15.14 -20.48
CA ASP A 267 -17.37 -15.83 -19.21
C ASP A 267 -18.72 -16.46 -18.76
N GLU A 268 -18.94 -17.74 -19.09
CA GLU A 268 -20.23 -18.47 -18.95
C GLU A 268 -20.86 -18.49 -17.54
N GLN A 269 -20.14 -18.05 -16.50
CA GLN A 269 -20.55 -18.08 -15.10
C GLN A 269 -20.44 -16.72 -14.39
N ALA A 270 -20.05 -15.65 -15.09
CA ALA A 270 -19.96 -14.32 -14.52
C ALA A 270 -21.32 -13.62 -14.49
N ASP A 271 -21.63 -12.95 -13.38
CA ASP A 271 -22.83 -12.11 -13.29
C ASP A 271 -22.72 -10.93 -14.27
N PRO A 272 -23.75 -10.63 -15.09
CA PRO A 272 -23.69 -9.51 -16.02
C PRO A 272 -23.37 -8.14 -15.38
N SER A 273 -23.57 -8.00 -14.06
CA SER A 273 -23.19 -6.79 -13.33
C SER A 273 -21.70 -6.56 -13.18
N VAL A 274 -20.85 -7.58 -13.38
CA VAL A 274 -19.39 -7.43 -13.35
C VAL A 274 -18.77 -7.21 -14.73
N TYR A 275 -19.55 -7.32 -15.82
CA TYR A 275 -19.00 -7.20 -17.17
C TYR A 275 -18.31 -5.86 -17.39
N GLY A 276 -17.08 -5.93 -17.91
CA GLY A 276 -16.23 -4.77 -18.15
C GLY A 276 -15.43 -4.30 -16.94
N SER A 277 -15.62 -4.89 -15.75
CA SER A 277 -14.78 -4.68 -14.57
C SER A 277 -13.53 -5.55 -14.61
N LEU A 278 -12.52 -5.16 -13.86
CA LEU A 278 -11.36 -6.00 -13.59
C LEU A 278 -11.81 -7.19 -12.73
N LYS A 279 -11.28 -8.38 -13.01
CA LYS A 279 -11.49 -9.59 -12.19
C LYS A 279 -10.85 -9.39 -10.82
N ASP A 280 -11.60 -9.60 -9.75
CA ASP A 280 -11.05 -9.56 -8.40
C ASP A 280 -10.07 -10.75 -8.19
N TRP A 281 -9.09 -10.57 -7.30
CA TRP A 281 -8.04 -11.56 -6.97
C TRP A 281 -6.96 -11.83 -8.02
N GLU A 282 -6.92 -11.09 -9.13
CA GLU A 282 -5.86 -11.21 -10.12
C GLU A 282 -4.67 -10.25 -9.85
N PHE A 283 -3.47 -10.70 -10.19
CA PHE A 283 -2.33 -9.81 -10.39
C PHE A 283 -2.31 -9.41 -11.87
N ILE A 284 -2.25 -8.11 -12.16
CA ILE A 284 -2.13 -7.66 -13.57
C ILE A 284 -0.73 -7.96 -14.09
N TYR A 285 0.30 -7.70 -13.28
CA TYR A 285 1.69 -8.00 -13.58
C TYR A 285 2.33 -8.77 -12.40
N GLU A 286 2.56 -10.07 -12.58
CA GLU A 286 3.11 -10.95 -11.55
C GLU A 286 4.49 -11.51 -11.90
N HIS A 287 5.47 -11.32 -11.02
CA HIS A 287 6.80 -11.88 -11.20
C HIS A 287 7.14 -12.90 -10.10
N GLU A 288 7.33 -14.16 -10.47
CA GLU A 288 7.88 -15.23 -9.63
C GLU A 288 9.41 -15.29 -9.74
N ALA A 289 10.08 -15.57 -8.62
CA ALA A 289 11.53 -15.78 -8.61
C ALA A 289 11.93 -17.12 -9.25
N ASP A 290 13.07 -17.18 -9.95
CA ASP A 290 13.54 -18.39 -10.62
C ASP A 290 13.90 -19.48 -9.59
N PRO A 291 13.24 -20.66 -9.62
CA PRO A 291 13.58 -21.79 -8.77
C PRO A 291 15.04 -22.25 -8.84
N GLU A 292 15.71 -22.00 -9.97
CA GLU A 292 17.10 -22.40 -10.23
C GLU A 292 18.11 -21.26 -9.99
N GLY A 293 17.64 -20.02 -9.81
CA GLY A 293 18.47 -18.81 -9.66
C GLY A 293 19.20 -18.68 -8.31
N GLY A 294 18.88 -19.52 -7.33
CA GLY A 294 19.56 -19.55 -6.03
C GLY A 294 19.05 -18.51 -5.03
N LEU A 295 19.88 -18.17 -4.04
CA LEU A 295 19.57 -17.23 -2.95
C LEU A 295 19.93 -15.79 -3.35
N ASN A 296 19.14 -14.82 -2.87
CA ASN A 296 19.31 -13.38 -3.06
C ASN A 296 19.18 -12.93 -4.51
N GLN A 297 18.16 -13.43 -5.21
CA GLN A 297 17.79 -12.89 -6.51
C GLN A 297 17.26 -11.47 -6.34
N GLU A 298 17.59 -10.58 -7.26
CA GLU A 298 17.14 -9.20 -7.25
C GLU A 298 16.46 -8.88 -8.57
N PHE A 299 15.31 -8.23 -8.48
CA PHE A 299 14.51 -7.78 -9.61
C PHE A 299 14.21 -6.30 -9.37
N ALA A 300 14.26 -5.46 -10.40
CA ALA A 300 14.05 -4.03 -10.24
C ALA A 300 13.17 -3.40 -11.32
N ILE A 301 12.27 -2.51 -10.91
CA ILE A 301 11.62 -1.53 -11.78
C ILE A 301 12.22 -0.16 -11.49
N TYR A 302 13.09 0.30 -12.37
CA TYR A 302 13.68 1.63 -12.31
C TYR A 302 12.79 2.63 -13.04
N GLY A 303 12.26 3.61 -12.32
CA GLY A 303 11.35 4.59 -12.87
C GLY A 303 12.01 5.65 -13.76
N ASN A 304 13.33 5.86 -13.65
CA ASN A 304 14.02 7.01 -14.26
C ASN A 304 13.31 8.35 -14.00
N TYR A 305 12.67 8.47 -12.83
CA TYR A 305 11.82 9.58 -12.44
C TYR A 305 10.54 9.74 -13.22
N ASN A 306 10.18 8.85 -14.14
CA ASN A 306 8.90 8.85 -14.84
C ASN A 306 7.77 8.36 -13.95
N THR A 307 6.55 8.49 -14.45
CA THR A 307 5.32 8.14 -13.75
C THR A 307 4.53 7.09 -14.53
N ILE A 308 4.09 6.04 -13.83
CA ILE A 308 3.05 5.13 -14.30
C ILE A 308 1.73 5.58 -13.67
N SER A 309 0.72 5.84 -14.50
CA SER A 309 -0.60 6.26 -14.08
C SER A 309 -1.68 5.35 -14.65
N LEU A 310 -2.77 5.16 -13.91
CA LEU A 310 -3.97 4.52 -14.44
C LEU A 310 -4.80 5.56 -15.18
N GLY A 311 -5.23 5.23 -16.41
CA GLY A 311 -6.07 6.08 -17.25
C GLY A 311 -7.46 6.30 -16.65
N GLU A 312 -8.15 7.35 -17.12
CA GLU A 312 -9.53 7.64 -16.68
C GLU A 312 -10.52 6.52 -17.03
N ASP A 313 -10.21 5.74 -18.06
CA ASP A 313 -10.98 4.59 -18.52
C ASP A 313 -10.56 3.26 -17.85
N PHE A 314 -9.56 3.29 -16.96
CA PHE A 314 -9.08 2.10 -16.26
C PHE A 314 -10.24 1.44 -15.48
N PRO A 315 -10.45 0.12 -15.64
CA PRO A 315 -11.60 -0.55 -15.08
C PRO A 315 -11.57 -0.57 -13.54
N TYR A 316 -12.73 -0.36 -12.92
CA TYR A 316 -12.92 -0.58 -11.49
C TYR A 316 -12.98 -2.08 -11.17
N VAL A 317 -12.83 -2.40 -9.89
CA VAL A 317 -12.99 -3.76 -9.36
C VAL A 317 -14.34 -3.85 -8.67
N VAL A 318 -15.15 -4.83 -9.05
CA VAL A 318 -16.38 -5.16 -8.32
C VAL A 318 -16.05 -6.31 -7.38
N THR A 319 -16.43 -6.22 -6.10
CA THR A 319 -16.13 -7.29 -5.13
C THR A 319 -16.86 -8.58 -5.52
N GLU A 320 -16.11 -9.68 -5.54
CA GLU A 320 -16.59 -11.01 -5.92
C GLU A 320 -16.47 -11.98 -4.75
N GLN A 321 -17.35 -12.99 -4.68
CA GLN A 321 -17.10 -14.13 -3.79
C GLN A 321 -15.93 -14.96 -4.32
N ARG A 322 -15.01 -15.35 -3.42
CA ARG A 322 -13.86 -16.21 -3.74
C ARG A 322 -14.30 -17.59 -4.22
N ASN A 323 -14.62 -17.71 -5.50
CA ASN A 323 -14.93 -18.98 -6.15
C ASN A 323 -14.61 -18.81 -7.64
N GLY A 324 -13.31 -18.87 -7.97
CA GLY A 324 -12.64 -18.44 -9.22
C GLY A 324 -13.10 -19.01 -10.57
N THR A 325 -14.38 -19.29 -10.73
CA THR A 325 -15.05 -19.46 -12.01
C THR A 325 -16.39 -18.73 -12.08
N ALA A 326 -16.97 -18.27 -10.97
CA ALA A 326 -18.25 -17.58 -10.94
C ALA A 326 -18.10 -16.23 -10.23
N ALA A 327 -18.15 -15.14 -11.00
CA ALA A 327 -18.18 -13.78 -10.49
C ALA A 327 -19.54 -13.49 -9.84
N THR A 328 -19.85 -14.18 -8.74
CA THR A 328 -21.08 -13.93 -7.98
C THR A 328 -20.83 -12.80 -7.00
N LEU A 329 -21.71 -11.82 -7.00
CA LEU A 329 -21.71 -10.75 -6.00
C LEU A 329 -21.78 -11.35 -4.57
N PRO A 330 -21.19 -10.69 -3.56
CA PRO A 330 -21.45 -11.03 -2.16
C PRO A 330 -22.97 -11.06 -1.89
N GLY A 331 -23.39 -11.76 -0.83
CA GLY A 331 -24.81 -11.92 -0.47
C GLY A 331 -25.51 -10.59 -0.13
N ALA A 332 -26.58 -10.62 0.68
CA ALA A 332 -27.35 -9.42 1.06
C ALA A 332 -26.56 -8.32 1.81
N ASP A 333 -25.24 -8.45 1.93
CA ASP A 333 -24.33 -7.46 2.47
C ASP A 333 -23.41 -6.96 1.34
N VAL A 334 -23.93 -6.03 0.56
CA VAL A 334 -23.23 -5.35 -0.55
C VAL A 334 -22.35 -4.20 -0.05
N THR A 335 -22.23 -4.05 1.27
CA THR A 335 -21.66 -2.85 1.93
C THR A 335 -20.14 -2.92 2.16
N ALA A 336 -19.54 -4.11 2.08
CA ALA A 336 -18.11 -4.29 2.30
C ALA A 336 -17.31 -4.20 0.99
N ILE A 337 -16.52 -3.14 0.81
CA ILE A 337 -15.52 -3.08 -0.27
C ILE A 337 -14.35 -3.97 0.13
N SER A 338 -14.17 -5.06 -0.60
CA SER A 338 -12.93 -5.84 -0.54
C SER A 338 -12.45 -6.01 -1.97
N THR A 339 -11.35 -5.32 -2.32
CA THR A 339 -10.65 -5.53 -3.58
C THR A 339 -9.28 -6.14 -3.32
N HIS A 340 -8.93 -7.10 -4.15
CA HIS A 340 -7.71 -7.89 -4.06
C HIS A 340 -6.94 -7.88 -5.37
N ALA A 341 -7.58 -7.44 -6.46
CA ALA A 341 -6.89 -7.18 -7.71
C ALA A 341 -5.75 -6.19 -7.49
N THR A 342 -4.56 -6.54 -7.98
CA THR A 342 -3.32 -5.84 -7.69
C THR A 342 -2.58 -5.52 -8.97
N LEU A 343 -2.03 -4.30 -9.09
CA LEU A 343 -1.28 -3.90 -10.28
C LEU A 343 0.00 -4.72 -10.43
N PHE A 344 0.81 -4.78 -9.36
CA PHE A 344 2.07 -5.52 -9.34
C PHE A 344 2.08 -6.55 -8.20
N GLY A 345 2.55 -7.76 -8.46
CA GLY A 345 2.63 -8.82 -7.46
C GLY A 345 3.89 -9.65 -7.56
N ASN A 346 4.20 -10.40 -6.49
CA ASN A 346 5.10 -11.53 -6.55
C ASN A 346 4.56 -12.73 -5.77
N ASP A 347 4.88 -13.92 -6.27
CA ASP A 347 4.62 -15.17 -5.59
C ASP A 347 5.90 -16.04 -5.58
N ASN A 348 5.98 -16.91 -4.57
CA ASN A 348 7.00 -17.93 -4.42
C ASN A 348 6.38 -19.33 -4.50
N SER A 349 5.19 -19.45 -5.10
CA SER A 349 4.26 -20.59 -5.03
C SER A 349 4.88 -21.95 -5.37
N ARG A 350 5.94 -21.96 -6.20
CA ARG A 350 6.57 -23.15 -6.76
C ARG A 350 7.79 -23.67 -5.99
N THR A 351 8.23 -23.05 -4.90
CA THR A 351 9.62 -23.24 -4.42
C THR A 351 9.80 -24.14 -3.19
N THR A 352 10.78 -25.03 -3.31
CA THR A 352 11.33 -25.85 -2.23
C THR A 352 12.27 -25.02 -1.36
N GLU A 353 11.91 -24.83 -0.09
CA GLU A 353 12.78 -24.74 1.09
C GLU A 353 14.01 -23.78 1.16
N THR A 354 14.49 -23.11 0.11
CA THR A 354 15.75 -22.32 0.14
C THR A 354 15.81 -21.20 -0.92
N MET A 355 14.87 -20.26 -0.95
CA MET A 355 14.94 -19.10 -1.84
C MET A 355 14.61 -17.80 -1.11
N SER A 356 15.35 -16.75 -1.45
CA SER A 356 15.11 -15.37 -1.00
C SER A 356 15.29 -14.49 -2.22
N ALA A 357 14.27 -13.69 -2.54
CA ALA A 357 14.29 -12.71 -3.61
C ALA A 357 13.92 -11.33 -3.05
N THR A 358 14.45 -10.29 -3.68
CA THR A 358 14.16 -8.90 -3.36
C THR A 358 13.68 -8.18 -4.60
N TYR A 359 12.54 -7.51 -4.50
CA TYR A 359 11.94 -6.73 -5.58
C TYR A 359 12.12 -5.25 -5.27
N ASN A 360 12.73 -4.50 -6.19
CA ASN A 360 13.08 -3.11 -5.99
C ASN A 360 12.24 -2.22 -6.90
N PHE A 361 11.66 -1.17 -6.34
CA PHE A 361 11.06 -0.08 -7.09
C PHE A 361 11.84 1.18 -6.74
N GLU A 362 12.52 1.75 -7.72
CA GLU A 362 13.36 2.92 -7.50
C GLU A 362 12.93 4.07 -8.40
N ASP A 363 13.00 5.30 -7.87
CA ASP A 363 12.93 6.51 -8.69
C ASP A 363 11.62 6.60 -9.52
N LEU A 364 10.49 6.12 -9.00
CA LEU A 364 9.25 5.92 -9.76
C LEU A 364 8.05 6.70 -9.19
N GLY A 365 7.32 7.38 -10.07
CA GLY A 365 6.01 7.95 -9.76
C GLY A 365 4.89 6.97 -10.09
N LEU A 366 3.91 6.86 -9.20
CA LEU A 366 2.80 5.93 -9.32
C LEU A 366 1.50 6.63 -8.96
N TYR A 367 0.53 6.58 -9.88
CA TYR A 367 -0.76 7.23 -9.70
C TYR A 367 -1.90 6.26 -10.03
N GLY A 368 -2.62 5.85 -9.00
CA GLY A 368 -3.69 4.86 -9.09
C GLY A 368 -5.08 5.44 -9.35
N ASN A 369 -6.08 4.57 -9.24
CA ASN A 369 -7.47 4.95 -9.04
C ASN A 369 -7.84 4.77 -7.56
N GLN A 370 -8.47 5.79 -6.95
CA GLN A 370 -8.86 5.74 -5.53
C GLN A 370 -10.01 4.74 -5.29
N GLY A 371 -10.51 4.08 -6.34
CA GLY A 371 -11.82 3.43 -6.31
C GLY A 371 -12.95 4.45 -6.27
N VAL A 372 -14.19 3.98 -6.20
CA VAL A 372 -15.39 4.82 -6.12
C VAL A 372 -16.27 4.39 -4.95
N GLY A 373 -16.64 5.36 -4.11
CA GLY A 373 -17.67 5.16 -3.09
C GLY A 373 -19.07 5.11 -3.71
N THR A 374 -20.00 4.48 -2.99
CA THR A 374 -21.44 4.31 -3.30
C THR A 374 -22.17 5.56 -3.81
N SER A 375 -21.66 6.75 -3.51
CA SER A 375 -22.29 8.04 -3.86
C SER A 375 -21.85 8.64 -5.21
N GLN A 376 -20.88 8.03 -5.90
CA GLN A 376 -20.25 8.63 -7.10
C GLN A 376 -20.51 7.91 -8.42
N ILE A 377 -21.13 6.72 -8.40
CA ILE A 377 -21.51 6.00 -9.63
C ILE A 377 -22.86 6.54 -10.12
N VAL A 378 -22.86 7.75 -10.66
CA VAL A 378 -23.99 8.24 -11.45
C VAL A 378 -23.90 7.53 -12.80
N ASP A 379 -24.83 6.62 -13.07
CA ASP A 379 -25.14 6.07 -14.39
C ASP A 379 -24.50 4.72 -14.79
N TRP A 380 -24.75 3.64 -14.04
CA TRP A 380 -24.52 2.28 -14.59
C TRP A 380 -25.82 1.51 -14.89
N LYS A 381 -26.96 1.93 -14.35
CA LYS A 381 -28.29 1.39 -14.70
C LYS A 381 -29.36 2.48 -14.79
N LEU A 382 -29.30 3.29 -15.83
CA LEU A 382 -30.45 4.03 -16.37
C LEU A 382 -31.64 3.12 -16.81
N THR A 383 -31.89 1.97 -16.17
CA THR A 383 -33.26 1.47 -15.96
C THR A 383 -33.45 0.63 -14.67
N PRO A 384 -34.55 0.84 -13.92
CA PRO A 384 -34.50 1.58 -12.65
C PRO A 384 -35.69 1.27 -11.69
N ASP A 385 -35.67 0.25 -10.83
CA ASP A 385 -36.85 -0.01 -9.97
C ASP A 385 -36.55 -0.55 -8.56
N ASN A 386 -35.44 -0.15 -7.92
CA ASN A 386 -35.35 -0.25 -6.45
C ASN A 386 -34.41 0.81 -5.83
N PRO A 387 -34.79 1.51 -4.74
CA PRO A 387 -34.16 2.77 -4.29
C PRO A 387 -32.86 2.65 -3.47
N ASP A 388 -32.20 1.50 -3.46
CA ASP A 388 -30.97 1.21 -2.72
C ASP A 388 -29.89 0.81 -3.74
N ASP A 389 -29.46 1.79 -4.55
CA ASP A 389 -28.51 1.68 -5.67
C ASP A 389 -27.06 1.48 -5.14
N ASP A 390 -26.87 0.44 -4.31
CA ASP A 390 -25.71 0.15 -3.49
C ASP A 390 -24.80 -0.91 -4.14
N THR A 391 -24.15 -0.62 -5.27
CA THR A 391 -23.00 -1.43 -5.72
C THR A 391 -21.74 -0.61 -5.69
N ILE A 392 -20.78 -1.06 -4.86
CA ILE A 392 -19.53 -0.37 -4.58
C ILE A 392 -18.42 -0.92 -5.49
N GLY A 393 -17.82 -0.06 -6.31
CA GLY A 393 -16.64 -0.41 -7.11
C GLY A 393 -15.37 0.03 -6.40
N GLY A 394 -14.55 -0.90 -5.94
CA GLY A 394 -13.25 -0.54 -5.39
C GLY A 394 -12.22 -0.21 -6.49
N GLY A 395 -11.07 0.28 -6.07
CA GLY A 395 -9.91 0.49 -6.94
C GLY A 395 -8.95 -0.69 -6.87
N ILE A 396 -7.88 -0.60 -7.64
CA ILE A 396 -6.81 -1.61 -7.62
C ILE A 396 -5.84 -1.38 -6.46
N LEU A 397 -5.30 -2.46 -5.91
CA LEU A 397 -4.15 -2.40 -5.01
C LEU A 397 -2.90 -2.07 -5.84
N PHE A 398 -1.97 -1.26 -5.30
CA PHE A 398 -0.72 -1.05 -6.04
C PHE A 398 0.16 -2.30 -6.01
N TYR A 399 0.44 -2.86 -4.83
CA TYR A 399 1.36 -3.98 -4.71
C TYR A 399 1.04 -4.96 -3.57
N LYS A 400 1.31 -6.23 -3.80
CA LYS A 400 1.19 -7.31 -2.81
C LYS A 400 2.33 -8.29 -2.96
N ASN A 401 3.01 -8.57 -1.85
CA ASN A 401 4.22 -9.38 -1.82
C ASN A 401 4.07 -10.65 -0.97
N THR A 402 4.93 -11.61 -1.30
CA THR A 402 5.31 -12.80 -0.54
C THR A 402 6.82 -12.87 -0.29
N SER A 403 7.60 -11.97 -0.90
CA SER A 403 9.06 -11.83 -0.82
C SER A 403 9.50 -10.48 -0.22
N ASN A 404 10.81 -10.26 -0.09
CA ASN A 404 11.33 -8.95 0.29
C ASN A 404 11.06 -7.92 -0.81
N THR A 405 10.79 -6.68 -0.42
CA THR A 405 10.52 -5.59 -1.34
C THR A 405 11.08 -4.27 -0.82
N VAL A 406 11.66 -3.48 -1.71
CA VAL A 406 12.19 -2.15 -1.40
C VAL A 406 11.53 -1.12 -2.30
N PHE A 407 10.92 -0.10 -1.71
CA PHE A 407 10.48 1.13 -2.38
C PHE A 407 11.43 2.24 -2.00
N LYS A 408 12.14 2.78 -2.97
CA LYS A 408 13.13 3.81 -2.74
C LYS A 408 12.89 5.01 -3.64
N ASN A 409 12.74 6.19 -3.03
CA ASN A 409 12.54 7.43 -3.77
C ASN A 409 11.32 7.37 -4.71
N CYS A 410 10.25 6.73 -4.24
CA CYS A 410 9.00 6.61 -4.98
C CYS A 410 7.97 7.66 -4.54
N SER A 411 7.01 7.97 -5.41
CA SER A 411 5.82 8.76 -5.07
C SER A 411 4.58 8.02 -5.50
N ILE A 412 3.90 7.37 -4.55
CA ILE A 412 2.80 6.45 -4.81
C ILE A 412 1.50 7.03 -4.26
N ARG A 413 0.52 7.27 -5.11
CA ARG A 413 -0.68 8.02 -4.71
C ARG A 413 -1.94 7.49 -5.37
N HIS A 414 -3.08 7.80 -4.77
CA HIS A 414 -4.39 7.55 -5.39
C HIS A 414 -4.71 6.09 -5.67
N PHE A 415 -4.06 5.11 -5.02
CA PHE A 415 -4.51 3.71 -5.08
C PHE A 415 -5.60 3.42 -4.03
N PHE A 416 -6.32 2.31 -4.19
CA PHE A 416 -7.28 1.87 -3.17
C PHE A 416 -6.58 1.57 -1.85
N THR A 417 -5.56 0.71 -1.91
CA THR A 417 -4.54 0.49 -0.88
C THR A 417 -3.19 0.42 -1.58
N VAL A 418 -2.15 1.01 -0.98
CA VAL A 418 -0.82 1.01 -1.63
C VAL A 418 -0.17 -0.37 -1.53
N PHE A 419 -0.10 -0.92 -0.32
CA PHE A 419 0.57 -2.21 -0.09
C PHE A 419 -0.27 -3.15 0.75
N VAL A 420 -0.25 -4.42 0.36
CA VAL A 420 -0.75 -5.53 1.15
C VAL A 420 0.39 -6.54 1.33
N ASN A 421 1.11 -6.42 2.45
CA ASN A 421 2.15 -7.36 2.83
C ASN A 421 1.51 -8.61 3.42
N THR A 422 1.47 -9.67 2.63
CA THR A 422 0.88 -10.93 3.05
C THR A 422 1.96 -11.99 3.02
N GLY A 423 2.57 -12.25 4.18
CA GLY A 423 3.43 -13.43 4.33
C GLY A 423 2.68 -14.68 3.82
N ALA A 424 3.38 -15.59 3.15
CA ALA A 424 2.80 -16.66 2.35
C ALA A 424 1.52 -17.27 2.95
N GLY A 425 0.39 -17.14 2.26
CA GLY A 425 -0.92 -17.56 2.78
C GLY A 425 -1.07 -19.08 3.03
N ASN A 426 -0.11 -19.89 2.59
CA ASN A 426 -0.09 -21.35 2.75
C ASN A 426 1.16 -21.81 3.54
N ILE A 427 1.18 -21.53 4.84
CA ILE A 427 2.27 -21.96 5.72
C ILE A 427 2.03 -23.39 6.20
N LYS A 428 2.92 -24.29 5.80
CA LYS A 428 2.89 -25.72 6.16
C LYS A 428 4.07 -26.10 7.05
N THR A 429 5.10 -25.26 7.15
CA THR A 429 6.33 -25.52 7.90
C THR A 429 6.88 -24.25 8.55
N LEU A 430 7.58 -24.40 9.67
CA LEU A 430 8.34 -23.32 10.33
C LEU A 430 9.31 -22.57 9.41
N LYS A 431 9.91 -23.29 8.46
CA LYS A 431 10.94 -22.76 7.58
C LYS A 431 10.37 -21.75 6.59
N GLN A 432 9.11 -21.89 6.19
CA GLN A 432 8.41 -20.88 5.38
C GLN A 432 8.11 -19.60 6.17
N VAL A 433 8.08 -19.69 7.50
CA VAL A 433 7.89 -18.55 8.40
C VAL A 433 9.23 -17.88 8.75
N SER A 434 10.35 -18.62 8.72
CA SER A 434 11.64 -18.11 9.19
C SER A 434 12.23 -16.97 8.34
N ASP A 435 11.78 -16.83 7.10
CA ASP A 435 12.32 -15.83 6.16
C ASP A 435 11.68 -14.44 6.35
N ARG A 436 10.53 -14.34 7.04
CA ARG A 436 9.79 -13.10 7.38
C ARG A 436 9.91 -11.99 6.33
N PRO A 437 9.09 -12.02 5.26
CA PRO A 437 9.15 -11.03 4.20
C PRO A 437 9.14 -9.60 4.72
N THR A 438 10.05 -8.80 4.18
CA THR A 438 10.26 -7.40 4.56
C THR A 438 9.77 -6.46 3.45
N ILE A 439 9.06 -5.39 3.81
CA ILE A 439 8.88 -4.23 2.93
C ILE A 439 9.67 -3.08 3.52
N ASP A 440 10.64 -2.56 2.77
CA ASP A 440 11.38 -1.36 3.12
C ASP A 440 10.88 -0.18 2.29
N VAL A 441 10.37 0.85 2.97
CA VAL A 441 9.93 2.12 2.39
C VAL A 441 10.96 3.17 2.76
N VAL A 442 11.76 3.58 1.79
CA VAL A 442 12.91 4.48 2.00
C VAL A 442 12.73 5.73 1.15
N ASP A 443 12.80 6.90 1.79
CA ASP A 443 12.67 8.19 1.13
C ASP A 443 11.49 8.21 0.15
N THR A 444 10.33 7.67 0.56
CA THR A 444 9.16 7.43 -0.31
C THR A 444 7.95 8.19 0.21
N ARG A 445 7.09 8.67 -0.70
CA ARG A 445 5.81 9.29 -0.33
C ARG A 445 4.65 8.44 -0.74
N MET A 446 3.75 8.22 0.22
CA MET A 446 2.46 7.59 0.00
C MET A 446 1.37 8.58 0.39
N SER A 447 0.49 8.93 -0.55
CA SER A 447 -0.57 9.89 -0.25
C SER A 447 -1.90 9.64 -0.95
N ASP A 448 -2.96 10.15 -0.33
CA ASP A 448 -4.29 10.28 -0.95
C ASP A 448 -4.84 8.92 -1.44
N CYS A 449 -4.78 7.89 -0.60
CA CYS A 449 -5.37 6.58 -0.89
C CYS A 449 -6.74 6.43 -0.23
N PHE A 450 -7.56 5.49 -0.70
CA PHE A 450 -8.94 5.37 -0.23
C PHE A 450 -9.09 4.59 1.08
N SER A 451 -8.33 3.50 1.25
CA SER A 451 -8.47 2.61 2.41
C SER A 451 -7.28 2.75 3.37
N SER A 452 -6.10 2.28 3.00
CA SER A 452 -4.89 2.40 3.82
C SER A 452 -3.63 2.52 2.95
N MET A 453 -2.51 2.97 3.52
CA MET A 453 -1.24 2.94 2.78
C MET A 453 -0.60 1.57 2.90
N LEU A 454 -0.41 1.10 4.13
CA LEU A 454 0.34 -0.11 4.43
C LEU A 454 -0.55 -1.10 5.18
N PHE A 455 -0.94 -2.19 4.54
CA PHE A 455 -1.61 -3.30 5.19
C PHE A 455 -0.61 -4.42 5.42
N ASN A 456 -0.25 -4.68 6.68
CA ASN A 456 0.65 -5.74 7.09
C ASN A 456 -0.15 -6.92 7.62
N TYR A 457 0.17 -8.13 7.19
CA TYR A 457 -0.50 -9.34 7.62
C TYR A 457 0.52 -10.46 7.73
N SER A 458 0.33 -11.37 8.69
CA SER A 458 1.15 -12.57 8.87
C SER A 458 2.51 -12.32 9.56
N ASP A 459 3.47 -13.24 9.48
CA ASP A 459 4.80 -13.08 10.10
C ASP A 459 5.73 -12.27 9.17
N THR A 460 5.47 -10.97 9.11
CA THR A 460 6.08 -10.03 8.16
C THR A 460 6.59 -8.77 8.84
N VAL A 461 7.46 -8.01 8.16
CA VAL A 461 8.00 -6.74 8.66
C VAL A 461 7.81 -5.64 7.63
N ILE A 462 7.40 -4.45 8.08
CA ILE A 462 7.44 -3.22 7.29
C ILE A 462 8.35 -2.23 7.98
N ASN A 463 9.38 -1.75 7.28
CA ASN A 463 10.24 -0.67 7.72
C ASN A 463 9.96 0.60 6.91
N VAL A 464 9.89 1.74 7.58
CA VAL A 464 9.66 3.05 6.95
C VAL A 464 10.73 4.03 7.44
N THR A 465 11.50 4.59 6.51
CA THR A 465 12.64 5.48 6.79
C THR A 465 12.57 6.73 5.91
N GLY A 466 12.79 7.92 6.48
CA GLY A 466 12.89 9.18 5.74
C GLY A 466 11.67 9.53 4.88
N SER A 467 10.49 8.98 5.20
CA SER A 467 9.35 8.92 4.26
C SER A 467 8.20 9.86 4.65
N VAL A 468 7.21 10.01 3.77
CA VAL A 468 6.01 10.83 4.03
C VAL A 468 4.75 10.02 3.74
N LEU A 469 3.96 9.76 4.79
CA LEU A 469 2.70 9.03 4.70
C LEU A 469 1.56 9.96 5.11
N GLU A 470 0.67 10.30 4.19
CA GLU A 470 -0.41 11.25 4.50
C GLU A 470 -1.73 11.03 3.76
N ASN A 471 -2.84 11.45 4.38
CA ASN A 471 -4.17 11.45 3.78
C ASN A 471 -4.65 10.09 3.22
N ALA A 472 -4.67 9.03 4.03
CA ALA A 472 -5.45 7.84 3.70
C ALA A 472 -6.93 8.07 4.03
N GLY A 473 -7.87 7.43 3.33
CA GLY A 473 -9.28 7.41 3.71
C GLY A 473 -9.60 6.49 4.89
N GLY A 474 -8.58 5.82 5.47
CA GLY A 474 -8.65 4.99 6.67
C GLY A 474 -7.43 5.20 7.55
N PHE A 475 -6.82 4.14 8.07
CA PHE A 475 -5.54 4.23 8.79
C PHE A 475 -4.37 4.35 7.81
N LEU A 476 -3.28 5.03 8.19
CA LEU A 476 -2.07 5.00 7.35
C LEU A 476 -1.53 3.58 7.27
N PHE A 477 -1.51 2.86 8.39
CA PHE A 477 -1.15 1.46 8.42
C PHE A 477 -2.13 0.61 9.22
N ILE A 478 -2.35 -0.61 8.74
CA ILE A 478 -3.11 -1.67 9.41
C ILE A 478 -2.17 -2.84 9.62
N ASP A 479 -2.06 -3.32 10.85
CA ASP A 479 -1.21 -4.41 11.26
C ASP A 479 -2.06 -5.59 11.75
N GLN A 480 -2.31 -6.54 10.87
CA GLN A 480 -3.13 -7.70 11.16
C GLN A 480 -2.27 -8.89 11.62
N ALA A 481 -2.05 -8.92 12.93
CA ALA A 481 -1.25 -9.94 13.62
C ALA A 481 -1.92 -11.33 13.62
N ILE A 482 -1.10 -12.38 13.58
CA ILE A 482 -1.54 -13.77 13.74
C ILE A 482 -1.77 -14.05 15.23
N PRO A 483 -2.81 -14.83 15.58
CA PRO A 483 -3.03 -15.20 16.96
C PRO A 483 -1.91 -16.07 17.53
N THR A 484 -1.63 -15.94 18.83
CA THR A 484 -0.59 -16.76 19.50
C THR A 484 -0.95 -18.24 19.59
N LYS A 485 -2.24 -18.55 19.39
CA LYS A 485 -2.80 -19.89 19.25
C LYS A 485 -3.73 -19.91 18.03
N ALA A 486 -3.47 -20.83 17.12
CA ALA A 486 -4.25 -21.02 15.92
C ALA A 486 -5.04 -22.34 16.02
N ASP A 487 -6.36 -22.31 15.82
CA ASP A 487 -7.15 -23.55 15.70
C ASP A 487 -6.71 -24.29 14.41
N PRO A 488 -6.19 -25.53 14.52
CA PRO A 488 -5.77 -26.35 13.37
C PRO A 488 -6.91 -26.76 12.44
N THR A 489 -8.17 -26.53 12.82
CA THR A 489 -9.34 -26.80 11.99
C THR A 489 -9.90 -25.57 11.30
N GLU A 490 -9.47 -24.36 11.70
CA GLU A 490 -10.03 -23.09 11.22
C GLU A 490 -8.97 -22.14 10.61
N SER A 491 -7.68 -22.49 10.64
CA SER A 491 -6.60 -21.65 10.11
C SER A 491 -5.43 -22.45 9.53
N ASP A 492 -4.85 -21.95 8.44
CA ASP A 492 -3.63 -22.52 7.85
C ASP A 492 -2.46 -22.49 8.84
N TRP A 493 -2.47 -21.55 9.79
CA TRP A 493 -1.53 -21.42 10.90
C TRP A 493 -1.54 -22.57 11.90
N GLY A 494 -2.71 -23.18 12.13
CA GLY A 494 -2.80 -24.28 13.09
C GLY A 494 -2.06 -25.54 12.62
N ASN A 495 -1.67 -25.62 11.34
CA ASN A 495 -0.75 -26.65 10.83
C ASN A 495 0.64 -26.60 11.49
N LEU A 496 1.04 -25.45 12.06
CA LEU A 496 2.30 -25.33 12.79
C LEU A 496 2.26 -26.00 14.18
N GLY A 497 1.08 -26.21 14.77
CA GLY A 497 0.97 -26.79 16.12
C GLY A 497 1.83 -26.07 17.16
N ASP A 498 2.65 -26.80 17.92
CA ASP A 498 3.53 -26.25 18.96
C ASP A 498 4.62 -25.31 18.41
N ASP A 499 4.89 -25.36 17.11
CA ASP A 499 5.88 -24.53 16.46
C ASP A 499 5.40 -23.09 16.25
N ILE A 500 4.10 -22.82 16.46
CA ILE A 500 3.55 -21.46 16.46
C ILE A 500 4.34 -20.53 17.37
N LYS A 501 4.99 -21.03 18.45
CA LYS A 501 5.83 -20.24 19.37
C LYS A 501 7.05 -19.56 18.74
N TYR A 502 7.47 -19.97 17.55
CA TYR A 502 8.60 -19.36 16.84
C TYR A 502 8.18 -18.28 15.84
N VAL A 503 6.88 -18.15 15.55
CA VAL A 503 6.32 -17.03 14.77
C VAL A 503 6.57 -15.74 15.54
N LYS A 504 7.18 -14.73 14.89
CA LYS A 504 7.53 -13.48 15.58
C LYS A 504 6.41 -12.44 15.53
N GLY A 505 5.57 -12.49 14.50
CA GLY A 505 4.40 -11.62 14.36
C GLY A 505 4.55 -10.61 13.23
N SER A 506 3.61 -9.68 13.16
CA SER A 506 3.60 -8.60 12.16
C SER A 506 4.25 -7.36 12.76
N ASP A 507 5.36 -6.89 12.21
CA ASP A 507 6.08 -5.73 12.75
C ASP A 507 5.96 -4.53 11.79
N ILE A 508 5.71 -3.33 12.34
CA ILE A 508 5.80 -2.05 11.65
C ILE A 508 6.80 -1.16 12.39
N ILE A 509 7.88 -0.79 11.73
CA ILE A 509 9.00 -0.06 12.30
C ILE A 509 9.22 1.22 11.50
N ILE A 510 9.01 2.36 12.13
CA ILE A 510 9.07 3.68 11.51
C ILE A 510 10.17 4.48 12.21
N ASP A 511 11.05 5.12 11.44
CA ASP A 511 12.08 5.97 12.01
C ASP A 511 11.51 7.27 12.61
N ALA A 512 12.35 8.07 13.26
CA ALA A 512 11.94 9.34 13.86
C ALA A 512 11.80 10.49 12.84
N GLU A 513 12.28 10.31 11.61
CA GLU A 513 12.32 11.34 10.57
C GLU A 513 11.11 11.25 9.62
N THR A 514 10.42 10.12 9.59
CA THR A 514 9.22 9.90 8.78
C THR A 514 8.05 10.77 9.26
N LYS A 515 7.47 11.53 8.33
CA LYS A 515 6.25 12.28 8.58
C LYS A 515 5.02 11.39 8.40
N MET A 516 4.17 11.34 9.42
CA MET A 516 2.86 10.69 9.37
C MET A 516 1.75 11.69 9.73
N GLN A 517 0.80 11.91 8.81
CA GLN A 517 -0.32 12.81 9.07
C GLN A 517 -1.58 12.39 8.32
N ASN A 518 -2.65 12.09 9.04
CA ASN A 518 -3.82 11.51 8.40
C ASN A 518 -5.15 11.98 8.98
N TRP A 519 -5.69 13.06 8.41
CA TRP A 519 -6.93 13.68 8.86
C TRP A 519 -8.14 13.15 8.11
N VAL A 520 -8.82 12.17 8.71
CA VAL A 520 -10.05 11.57 8.16
C VAL A 520 -11.29 12.08 8.88
N THR A 521 -12.42 12.20 8.18
CA THR A 521 -13.69 12.65 8.76
C THR A 521 -14.36 11.59 9.65
N GLY A 522 -13.97 10.33 9.48
CA GLY A 522 -14.65 9.17 10.07
C GLY A 522 -15.84 8.66 9.24
N ASP A 523 -16.33 9.43 8.27
CA ASP A 523 -17.48 9.08 7.41
C ASP A 523 -17.04 8.86 5.95
N GLY A 524 -15.84 8.32 5.73
CA GLY A 524 -15.30 8.08 4.38
C GLY A 524 -14.30 6.92 4.38
N GLY A 525 -14.00 6.41 3.18
CA GLY A 525 -12.98 5.37 2.97
C GLY A 525 -13.24 4.12 3.83
N TRP A 526 -12.21 3.65 4.53
CA TRP A 526 -12.29 2.48 5.41
C TRP A 526 -13.40 2.62 6.48
N PHE A 527 -13.58 3.80 7.07
CA PHE A 527 -14.57 3.97 8.14
C PHE A 527 -16.02 3.93 7.65
N ASP A 528 -16.27 4.40 6.43
CA ASP A 528 -17.59 4.31 5.80
C ASP A 528 -17.92 2.85 5.44
N VAL A 529 -16.95 2.15 4.84
CA VAL A 529 -17.06 0.71 4.50
C VAL A 529 -17.45 -0.14 5.70
N TYR A 530 -16.87 0.14 6.88
CA TYR A 530 -17.17 -0.61 8.10
C TYR A 530 -18.25 0.02 8.99
N ASN A 531 -18.96 1.06 8.52
CA ASN A 531 -20.00 1.78 9.27
C ASN A 531 -19.54 2.30 10.66
N LEU A 532 -18.29 2.77 10.74
CA LEU A 532 -17.67 3.15 12.01
C LEU A 532 -17.74 4.66 12.31
N GLY A 533 -18.10 5.51 11.37
CA GLY A 533 -18.08 6.97 11.55
C GLY A 533 -18.91 7.50 12.72
N ALA A 534 -20.13 6.97 12.87
CA ALA A 534 -21.00 7.32 14.00
C ALA A 534 -20.37 6.98 15.36
N LEU A 535 -19.78 5.78 15.49
CA LEU A 535 -19.12 5.30 16.71
C LEU A 535 -17.99 6.24 17.15
N PHE A 536 -17.18 6.71 16.20
CA PHE A 536 -16.08 7.63 16.50
C PHE A 536 -16.58 8.95 17.10
N GLN A 537 -17.64 9.52 16.53
CA GLN A 537 -18.15 10.83 16.95
C GLN A 537 -18.98 10.77 18.24
N SER A 538 -19.78 9.72 18.46
CA SER A 538 -20.66 9.62 19.63
C SER A 538 -19.99 9.05 20.87
N ASP A 539 -19.03 8.13 20.72
CA ASP A 539 -18.56 7.32 21.85
C ASP A 539 -17.07 7.52 22.12
N ILE A 540 -16.24 7.51 21.09
CA ILE A 540 -14.78 7.60 21.25
C ILE A 540 -14.34 9.03 21.63
N LYS A 541 -14.82 10.04 20.89
CA LYS A 541 -14.45 11.45 21.10
C LYS A 541 -14.73 11.96 22.53
N PRO A 542 -15.91 11.75 23.13
CA PRO A 542 -16.16 12.18 24.51
C PRO A 542 -15.26 11.49 25.55
N MET A 543 -14.89 10.22 25.32
CA MET A 543 -14.06 9.45 26.26
C MET A 543 -12.62 9.95 26.39
N ILE A 544 -12.08 10.55 25.33
CA ILE A 544 -10.65 10.88 25.24
C ILE A 544 -10.36 12.38 25.19
N SER A 545 -11.38 13.22 24.97
CA SER A 545 -11.18 14.68 24.86
C SER A 545 -10.72 15.32 26.16
N ASP A 546 -11.36 15.01 27.29
CA ASP A 546 -11.05 15.65 28.59
C ASP A 546 -9.61 15.43 29.08
N PRO A 547 -9.06 14.20 29.11
CA PRO A 547 -7.68 13.99 29.54
C PRO A 547 -6.66 14.65 28.61
N LEU A 548 -6.86 14.61 27.28
CA LEU A 548 -5.95 15.22 26.32
C LEU A 548 -6.01 16.77 26.37
N ASN A 549 -7.21 17.33 26.49
CA ASN A 549 -7.39 18.77 26.63
C ASN A 549 -6.70 19.31 27.90
N ALA A 550 -6.71 18.55 29.01
CA ALA A 550 -6.01 18.92 30.23
C ALA A 550 -4.47 18.93 30.08
N ALA A 551 -3.94 18.20 29.09
CA ALA A 551 -2.53 18.20 28.69
C ALA A 551 -2.24 19.16 27.51
N GLY A 552 -3.22 19.90 27.00
CA GLY A 552 -3.03 20.81 25.86
C GLY A 552 -2.86 20.09 24.52
N LYS A 553 -3.35 18.85 24.39
CA LYS A 553 -3.28 18.02 23.18
C LYS A 553 -4.68 17.73 22.63
N THR A 554 -4.79 17.45 21.34
CA THR A 554 -6.03 16.97 20.70
C THR A 554 -5.74 15.97 19.58
N LEU A 555 -6.66 15.03 19.36
CA LEU A 555 -6.67 14.10 18.22
C LEU A 555 -7.50 14.64 17.06
N PHE A 556 -8.34 15.63 17.36
CA PHE A 556 -9.36 16.15 16.47
C PHE A 556 -8.97 17.53 15.98
N LYS A 557 -9.17 17.77 14.68
CA LYS A 557 -8.99 19.07 14.05
C LYS A 557 -10.22 19.41 13.24
N LYS A 558 -10.75 20.61 13.46
CA LYS A 558 -11.83 21.15 12.62
C LYS A 558 -11.23 21.68 11.32
N VAL A 559 -11.62 21.08 10.21
CA VAL A 559 -11.24 21.50 8.86
C VAL A 559 -12.52 21.81 8.10
N GLU A 560 -12.68 23.06 7.68
CA GLU A 560 -13.87 23.53 6.93
C GLU A 560 -15.21 23.24 7.63
N GLY A 561 -15.21 23.22 8.97
CA GLY A 561 -16.40 22.97 9.77
C GLY A 561 -16.65 21.49 10.09
N VAL A 562 -15.92 20.56 9.47
CA VAL A 562 -15.98 19.13 9.75
C VAL A 562 -14.86 18.75 10.71
N ASP A 563 -15.20 18.02 11.78
CA ASP A 563 -14.20 17.48 12.69
C ASP A 563 -13.54 16.27 12.05
N ARG A 564 -12.21 16.32 11.92
CA ARG A 564 -11.37 15.22 11.43
C ARG A 564 -10.54 14.66 12.56
N ILE A 565 -10.23 13.38 12.51
CA ILE A 565 -9.39 12.66 13.46
C ILE A 565 -8.06 12.28 12.81
N ASN A 566 -6.95 12.35 13.56
CA ASN A 566 -5.63 11.96 13.08
C ASN A 566 -5.37 10.47 13.32
N CYS A 567 -5.75 9.61 12.37
CA CYS A 567 -5.66 8.15 12.49
C CYS A 567 -4.35 7.62 11.90
N ILE A 568 -3.44 7.16 12.76
CA ILE A 568 -2.11 6.73 12.33
C ILE A 568 -2.08 5.23 12.06
N GLY A 569 -2.48 4.41 13.04
CA GLY A 569 -2.28 2.97 12.96
C GLY A 569 -3.41 2.15 13.58
N LEU A 570 -3.58 0.91 13.12
CA LEU A 570 -4.50 -0.06 13.70
C LEU A 570 -3.87 -1.46 13.75
N MET A 571 -3.71 -2.04 14.94
CA MET A 571 -3.38 -3.46 15.11
C MET A 571 -4.64 -4.27 15.43
N MET A 572 -4.83 -5.39 14.74
CA MET A 572 -5.96 -6.32 14.95
C MET A 572 -5.56 -7.78 14.73
N ASN A 573 -6.28 -8.74 15.30
CA ASN A 573 -6.04 -10.19 15.14
C ASN A 573 -6.88 -10.86 14.05
N THR A 574 -8.02 -10.28 13.64
CA THR A 574 -8.90 -10.81 12.59
C THR A 574 -9.57 -9.66 11.83
N ASN A 575 -10.19 -9.95 10.67
CA ASN A 575 -11.11 -8.99 10.06
C ASN A 575 -12.34 -8.79 10.97
N MET A 576 -12.92 -7.58 10.97
CA MET A 576 -14.00 -7.22 11.89
C MET A 576 -15.25 -8.10 11.77
N GLU A 577 -15.51 -8.68 10.59
CA GLU A 577 -16.65 -9.56 10.33
C GLU A 577 -16.55 -10.92 11.03
N SER A 578 -15.33 -11.41 11.31
CA SER A 578 -15.08 -12.68 12.02
C SER A 578 -14.88 -12.52 13.54
N ALA A 579 -15.15 -11.32 14.09
CA ALA A 579 -14.98 -10.98 15.50
C ALA A 579 -15.74 -11.89 16.50
N GLY A 580 -16.61 -12.79 16.02
CA GLY A 580 -17.23 -13.84 16.85
C GLY A 580 -16.30 -14.98 17.27
N ALA A 581 -15.10 -15.12 16.67
CA ALA A 581 -14.16 -16.22 16.86
C ALA A 581 -12.72 -15.76 17.19
N LEU A 582 -12.57 -14.59 17.84
CA LEU A 582 -11.26 -14.01 18.14
C LEU A 582 -10.40 -14.97 18.97
N GLN A 583 -9.23 -15.31 18.42
CA GLN A 583 -8.25 -16.15 19.10
C GLN A 583 -7.32 -15.29 19.97
N PRO A 584 -6.93 -15.76 21.16
CA PRO A 584 -6.14 -14.97 22.09
C PRO A 584 -4.68 -14.80 21.65
N GLY A 585 -4.16 -13.62 21.98
CA GLY A 585 -2.79 -13.18 21.79
C GLY A 585 -2.55 -12.62 20.40
N MET A 586 -1.87 -11.48 20.34
CA MET A 586 -1.41 -10.83 19.11
C MET A 586 0.10 -10.72 19.16
N ARG A 587 0.79 -11.13 18.08
CA ARG A 587 2.25 -10.95 17.98
C ARG A 587 2.58 -9.91 16.93
N GLY A 588 3.41 -8.97 17.32
CA GLY A 588 3.79 -7.86 16.48
C GLY A 588 4.14 -6.63 17.30
N ILE A 589 4.81 -5.69 16.67
CA ILE A 589 5.10 -4.39 17.25
C ILE A 589 4.77 -3.27 16.26
N VAL A 590 4.32 -2.14 16.79
CA VAL A 590 4.39 -0.87 16.07
C VAL A 590 5.32 0.06 16.81
N LYS A 591 6.44 0.39 16.16
CA LYS A 591 7.50 1.23 16.69
C LYS A 591 7.64 2.50 15.84
N ILE A 592 7.75 3.66 16.49
CA ILE A 592 8.00 4.96 15.84
C ILE A 592 9.18 5.63 16.55
N GLY A 593 10.24 5.94 15.82
CA GLY A 593 11.52 6.35 16.41
C GLY A 593 12.07 5.24 17.29
N ASP A 594 12.38 5.54 18.56
CA ASP A 594 12.79 4.55 19.55
C ASP A 594 11.63 4.01 20.42
N THR A 595 10.42 4.55 20.27
CA THR A 595 9.25 4.21 21.09
C THR A 595 8.43 3.07 20.50
N GLU A 596 8.13 2.06 21.32
CA GLU A 596 7.14 1.02 21.03
C GLU A 596 5.74 1.46 21.50
N TYR A 597 4.87 1.85 20.56
CA TYR A 597 3.51 2.29 20.85
C TYR A 597 2.52 1.12 20.99
N ILE A 598 2.82 0.02 20.30
CA ILE A 598 2.07 -1.23 20.35
C ILE A 598 3.08 -2.37 20.47
N ASN A 599 2.95 -3.19 21.51
CA ASN A 599 3.71 -4.44 21.67
C ASN A 599 2.93 -5.36 22.62
N PRO A 600 1.95 -6.13 22.11
CA PRO A 600 0.99 -6.80 22.99
C PRO A 600 1.58 -7.86 23.92
N GLU A 601 2.72 -8.44 23.54
CA GLU A 601 3.45 -9.47 24.29
C GLU A 601 4.62 -8.89 25.12
N GLY A 602 4.83 -7.56 25.08
CA GLY A 602 5.91 -6.90 25.79
C GLY A 602 5.83 -7.11 27.31
N GLY A 603 6.88 -7.71 27.87
CA GLY A 603 6.99 -8.02 29.30
C GLY A 603 6.20 -9.26 29.76
N LYS A 604 5.82 -10.15 28.83
CA LYS A 604 5.09 -11.40 29.14
C LYS A 604 5.89 -12.36 30.01
N GLU A 605 7.19 -12.54 29.75
CA GLU A 605 8.02 -13.45 30.54
C GLU A 605 8.11 -12.97 32.01
N GLU A 606 8.36 -11.68 32.23
CA GLU A 606 8.40 -11.07 33.55
C GLU A 606 7.05 -11.21 34.27
N PHE A 607 5.95 -11.03 33.53
CA PHE A 607 4.60 -11.20 34.03
C PHE A 607 4.31 -12.64 34.49
N GLU A 608 4.59 -13.63 33.63
CA GLU A 608 4.38 -15.04 33.92
C GLU A 608 5.25 -15.51 35.09
N GLN A 609 6.52 -15.08 35.15
CA GLN A 609 7.42 -15.40 36.26
C GLN A 609 6.95 -14.81 37.59
N ALA A 610 6.49 -13.55 37.61
CA ALA A 610 5.99 -12.92 38.82
C ALA A 610 4.70 -13.58 39.34
N LEU A 611 3.78 -13.94 38.43
CA LEU A 611 2.58 -14.69 38.80
C LEU A 611 2.91 -16.10 39.31
N ALA A 612 3.81 -16.82 38.65
CA ALA A 612 4.23 -18.15 39.09
C ALA A 612 4.87 -18.11 40.48
N ALA A 613 5.71 -17.10 40.76
CA ALA A 613 6.32 -16.89 42.07
C ALA A 613 5.28 -16.63 43.17
N LEU A 614 4.26 -15.81 42.88
CA LEU A 614 3.16 -15.54 43.81
C LEU A 614 2.27 -16.77 44.03
N ILE A 615 1.95 -17.53 42.98
CA ILE A 615 1.16 -18.77 43.08
C ILE A 615 1.90 -19.81 43.92
N ALA A 616 3.22 -19.91 43.77
CA ALA A 616 4.05 -20.81 44.57
C ALA A 616 4.07 -20.40 46.06
N ASN A 617 4.00 -19.10 46.38
CA ASN A 617 4.02 -18.57 47.74
C ASN A 617 3.00 -17.44 47.98
N PRO A 618 1.69 -17.74 48.10
CA PRO A 618 0.62 -16.73 48.11
C PRO A 618 0.63 -15.74 49.29
N SER A 619 1.37 -16.05 50.36
CA SER A 619 1.54 -15.21 51.54
C SER A 619 2.75 -14.27 51.47
N ASP A 620 3.59 -14.38 50.44
CA ASP A 620 4.78 -13.56 50.27
C ASP A 620 4.41 -12.15 49.78
N GLN A 621 4.62 -11.16 50.64
CA GLN A 621 4.33 -9.75 50.34
C GLN A 621 5.23 -9.19 49.22
N ALA A 622 6.47 -9.68 49.10
CA ALA A 622 7.35 -9.24 48.03
C ALA A 622 6.91 -9.80 46.67
N ALA A 623 6.48 -11.07 46.64
CA ALA A 623 5.92 -11.69 45.44
C ALA A 623 4.60 -11.01 45.02
N LEU A 624 3.75 -10.61 45.99
CA LEU A 624 2.51 -9.87 45.70
C LEU A 624 2.80 -8.48 45.14
N ALA A 625 3.76 -7.74 45.75
CA ALA A 625 4.17 -6.44 45.24
C ALA A 625 4.76 -6.54 43.83
N ASN A 626 5.56 -7.57 43.55
CA ASN A 626 6.12 -7.81 42.22
C ASN A 626 5.03 -8.14 41.18
N ALA A 627 4.05 -9.00 41.52
CA ALA A 627 2.93 -9.32 40.64
C ALA A 627 2.07 -8.07 40.31
N ILE A 628 1.84 -7.20 41.30
CA ILE A 628 1.16 -5.90 41.11
C ILE A 628 1.99 -4.97 40.20
N SER A 629 3.31 -4.95 40.38
CA SER A 629 4.21 -4.15 39.55
C SER A 629 4.11 -4.56 38.09
N VAL A 630 4.32 -5.85 37.77
CA VAL A 630 4.28 -6.30 36.37
C VAL A 630 2.90 -6.18 35.73
N LEU A 631 1.82 -6.31 36.50
CA LEU A 631 0.46 -6.06 36.03
C LEU A 631 0.29 -4.62 35.50
N THR A 632 1.02 -3.67 36.08
CA THR A 632 0.85 -2.23 35.81
C THR A 632 1.97 -1.64 34.96
N SER A 633 3.13 -2.30 34.90
CA SER A 633 4.33 -1.79 34.23
C SER A 633 4.71 -2.52 32.94
N THR A 634 4.08 -3.65 32.60
CA THR A 634 4.34 -4.36 31.34
C THR A 634 3.21 -4.16 30.34
N ASN A 635 3.51 -4.29 29.04
CA ASN A 635 2.49 -4.21 28.01
C ASN A 635 1.47 -5.34 28.13
N TYR A 636 1.96 -6.55 28.37
CA TYR A 636 1.13 -7.73 28.56
C TYR A 636 0.17 -7.60 29.75
N GLY A 637 0.64 -7.14 30.91
CA GLY A 637 -0.17 -6.95 32.12
C GLY A 637 -1.24 -5.86 31.96
N ALA A 638 -0.89 -4.77 31.29
CA ALA A 638 -1.83 -3.72 30.93
C ALA A 638 -2.94 -4.17 29.98
N ASN A 639 -2.60 -4.92 28.92
CA ASN A 639 -3.57 -5.46 27.98
C ASN A 639 -4.51 -6.45 28.69
N PHE A 640 -3.98 -7.24 29.63
CA PHE A 640 -4.83 -8.08 30.49
C PHE A 640 -5.85 -7.24 31.26
N LEU A 641 -5.43 -6.12 31.87
CA LEU A 641 -6.32 -5.31 32.69
C LEU A 641 -7.38 -4.57 31.87
N MET A 642 -7.14 -4.35 30.58
CA MET A 642 -8.13 -3.80 29.66
C MET A 642 -9.40 -4.63 29.57
N LYS A 643 -9.38 -5.94 29.88
CA LYS A 643 -10.59 -6.78 29.89
C LYS A 643 -11.66 -6.35 30.90
N TYR A 644 -11.28 -5.56 31.91
CA TYR A 644 -12.20 -5.02 32.92
C TYR A 644 -12.71 -3.61 32.58
N THR A 645 -12.31 -3.09 31.42
CA THR A 645 -12.70 -1.77 30.90
C THR A 645 -13.20 -1.92 29.46
N THR A 646 -14.13 -1.08 29.01
CA THR A 646 -14.62 -1.18 27.62
C THR A 646 -13.64 -0.58 26.61
N ALA A 647 -12.90 0.47 26.99
CA ALA A 647 -11.82 1.06 26.19
C ALA A 647 -10.89 1.87 27.11
N GLY A 648 -9.67 2.15 26.65
CA GLY A 648 -8.66 2.87 27.44
C GLY A 648 -7.61 3.54 26.56
N LEU A 649 -7.09 4.68 27.03
CA LEU A 649 -6.07 5.49 26.34
C LEU A 649 -4.72 5.31 27.04
N MET A 650 -3.71 4.87 26.31
CA MET A 650 -2.31 4.70 26.75
C MET A 650 -1.43 5.80 26.13
N ALA A 651 -0.55 6.38 26.95
CA ALA A 651 0.44 7.38 26.53
C ALA A 651 1.85 6.73 26.42
N ASP A 652 2.82 7.47 25.87
CA ASP A 652 4.17 7.05 25.44
C ASP A 652 4.94 6.12 26.44
N ALA A 653 5.85 5.30 25.89
CA ALA A 653 6.93 4.58 26.58
C ALA A 653 6.53 3.56 27.67
N GLY A 654 5.39 2.88 27.52
CA GLY A 654 4.95 1.89 28.51
C GLY A 654 4.55 2.50 29.86
N GLU A 655 4.52 3.83 29.97
CA GLU A 655 3.94 4.55 31.10
C GLU A 655 2.45 4.75 30.87
N LYS A 656 1.70 3.67 31.08
CA LYS A 656 0.31 3.58 30.65
C LYS A 656 -0.61 4.31 31.62
N TYR A 657 -1.19 5.40 31.14
CA TYR A 657 -2.42 5.92 31.69
C TYR A 657 -3.61 5.08 31.24
N PHE A 658 -4.68 5.11 32.02
CA PHE A 658 -5.93 4.47 31.65
C PHE A 658 -7.07 5.43 31.98
N ALA A 659 -7.99 5.58 31.03
CA ALA A 659 -9.38 5.89 31.34
C ALA A 659 -10.05 4.53 31.67
N THR A 660 -10.83 4.36 32.74
CA THR A 660 -12.32 4.44 32.79
C THR A 660 -12.78 3.84 34.17
N PRO A 661 -14.05 3.95 34.65
CA PRO A 661 -15.31 3.57 33.99
C PRO A 661 -16.40 4.64 33.96
N TYR A 662 -17.26 4.48 32.95
CA TYR A 662 -18.71 4.71 32.99
C TYR A 662 -19.26 4.71 34.43
N THR A 663 -19.68 5.88 34.93
CA THR A 663 -20.61 5.90 36.07
C THR A 663 -21.99 5.43 35.58
N GLN A 664 -22.80 4.82 36.46
CA GLN A 664 -24.11 4.21 36.13
C GLN A 664 -25.12 5.16 35.44
N ASP A 665 -24.79 6.44 35.32
CA ASP A 665 -25.55 7.53 34.73
C ASP A 665 -25.02 8.01 33.36
N ALA A 666 -24.14 7.25 32.70
CA ALA A 666 -23.76 7.39 31.28
C ALA A 666 -23.27 8.79 30.84
N SER A 667 -22.93 9.68 31.77
CA SER A 667 -22.70 11.11 31.48
C SER A 667 -21.40 11.69 32.04
N THR A 668 -20.61 10.90 32.78
CA THR A 668 -19.32 11.34 33.33
C THR A 668 -18.25 10.26 33.21
N TYR A 669 -17.14 10.61 32.58
CA TYR A 669 -15.94 9.79 32.49
C TYR A 669 -14.90 10.38 33.45
N THR A 670 -14.28 9.55 34.30
CA THR A 670 -13.12 9.97 35.11
C THR A 670 -11.98 9.01 34.84
N ALA A 671 -10.86 9.53 34.35
CA ALA A 671 -9.64 8.75 34.11
C ALA A 671 -8.91 8.50 35.44
N LEU A 672 -8.44 7.27 35.67
CA LEU A 672 -7.65 6.90 36.84
C LEU A 672 -6.50 5.96 36.41
N PRO A 673 -5.27 6.14 36.93
CA PRO A 673 -4.16 5.27 36.58
C PRO A 673 -4.44 3.85 37.04
N LEU A 674 -4.05 2.86 36.22
CA LEU A 674 -4.27 1.45 36.50
C LEU A 674 -3.68 1.00 37.85
N GLU A 675 -2.52 1.54 38.19
CA GLU A 675 -1.86 1.27 39.47
C GLU A 675 -2.74 1.68 40.66
N THR A 676 -3.47 2.79 40.55
CA THR A 676 -4.41 3.25 41.59
C THR A 676 -5.55 2.24 41.78
N ILE A 677 -6.13 1.77 40.67
CA ILE A 677 -7.21 0.78 40.68
C ILE A 677 -6.73 -0.53 41.33
N VAL A 678 -5.57 -1.04 40.90
CA VAL A 678 -5.00 -2.29 41.40
C VAL A 678 -4.62 -2.18 42.88
N LYS A 679 -4.03 -1.06 43.33
CA LYS A 679 -3.70 -0.81 44.74
C LYS A 679 -4.96 -0.74 45.63
N GLN A 680 -6.01 -0.08 45.17
CA GLN A 680 -7.30 -0.03 45.87
C GLN A 680 -7.91 -1.44 46.03
N LEU A 681 -7.89 -2.26 44.96
CA LEU A 681 -8.37 -3.65 45.00
C LEU A 681 -7.53 -4.55 45.92
N ALA A 682 -6.26 -4.19 46.13
CA ALA A 682 -5.36 -4.86 47.07
C ALA A 682 -5.51 -4.36 48.53
N GLY A 683 -6.37 -3.36 48.78
CA GLY A 683 -6.51 -2.75 50.10
C GLY A 683 -5.28 -1.96 50.54
N ILE A 684 -4.46 -1.52 49.58
CA ILE A 684 -3.30 -0.66 49.81
C ILE A 684 -3.82 0.78 49.83
N GLU A 685 -3.52 1.51 50.91
CA GLU A 685 -3.91 2.91 51.05
C GLU A 685 -3.26 3.73 49.93
N VAL A 686 -4.10 4.28 49.05
CA VAL A 686 -3.68 5.26 48.04
C VAL A 686 -3.77 6.62 48.71
N GLY A 687 -2.63 7.34 48.80
CA GLY A 687 -2.59 8.66 49.42
C GLY A 687 -3.66 9.58 48.81
N SER A 688 -4.46 10.22 49.66
CA SER A 688 -5.69 10.92 49.29
C SER A 688 -5.49 12.30 48.65
N ASP A 689 -4.26 12.70 48.32
CA ASP A 689 -3.98 14.00 47.72
C ASP A 689 -3.28 13.79 46.37
N ASP A 690 -3.93 14.32 45.33
CA ASP A 690 -3.42 14.61 43.98
C ASP A 690 -3.30 13.43 42.99
N PHE A 691 -4.45 12.97 42.46
CA PHE A 691 -4.46 12.56 41.05
C PHE A 691 -4.20 13.81 40.21
N VAL A 692 -2.94 14.01 39.85
CA VAL A 692 -2.53 14.94 38.82
C VAL A 692 -2.31 14.10 37.58
N LEU A 693 -3.06 14.40 36.51
CA LEU A 693 -2.71 13.92 35.18
C LEU A 693 -1.28 14.38 34.91
N ASP A 694 -0.37 13.44 34.75
CA ASP A 694 1.02 13.75 34.44
C ASP A 694 1.08 14.20 32.98
N GLN A 695 1.12 15.52 32.79
CA GLN A 695 1.13 16.14 31.47
C GLN A 695 2.34 15.68 30.66
N GLU A 696 3.47 15.42 31.33
CA GLU A 696 4.74 15.02 30.68
C GLU A 696 4.60 13.71 29.89
N LYS A 697 3.62 12.87 30.20
CA LYS A 697 3.41 11.60 29.48
C LYS A 697 2.62 11.73 28.20
N PHE A 698 1.93 12.86 28.03
CA PHE A 698 1.26 13.21 26.79
C PHE A 698 2.09 14.21 25.96
N ASP A 699 3.34 14.49 26.35
CA ASP A 699 4.23 15.38 25.60
C ASP A 699 4.64 14.80 24.23
N GLY A 700 4.52 13.48 24.06
CA GLY A 700 4.79 12.79 22.80
C GLY A 700 3.85 13.17 21.66
N ASP A 701 4.19 12.73 20.45
CA ASP A 701 3.46 13.03 19.23
C ASP A 701 2.30 12.06 18.96
N TYR A 702 2.19 10.97 19.71
CA TYR A 702 1.20 9.91 19.48
C TYR A 702 0.63 9.32 20.78
N VAL A 703 -0.56 8.72 20.68
CA VAL A 703 -1.21 7.95 21.76
C VAL A 703 -1.85 6.69 21.20
N THR A 704 -1.94 5.65 22.04
CA THR A 704 -2.57 4.38 21.68
C THR A 704 -3.90 4.23 22.40
N MET A 705 -4.96 3.84 21.71
CA MET A 705 -6.22 3.41 22.30
C MET A 705 -6.37 1.91 22.17
N PHE A 706 -6.82 1.26 23.22
CA PHE A 706 -7.03 -0.19 23.23
C PHE A 706 -8.51 -0.52 23.45
N TYR A 707 -8.99 -1.52 22.73
CA TYR A 707 -10.33 -2.08 22.90
C TYR A 707 -10.27 -3.61 23.00
N GLU A 708 -10.71 -4.19 24.12
CA GLU A 708 -10.81 -5.65 24.29
C GLU A 708 -12.20 -6.14 23.87
N TYR A 709 -12.27 -7.06 22.92
CA TYR A 709 -13.52 -7.73 22.60
C TYR A 709 -13.89 -8.76 23.68
N GLY A 710 -15.18 -8.83 24.04
CA GLY A 710 -15.63 -9.75 25.09
C GLY A 710 -15.24 -9.32 26.52
N ALA A 711 -14.84 -8.06 26.71
CA ALA A 711 -14.56 -7.47 28.02
C ALA A 711 -15.67 -7.79 29.04
N THR A 712 -15.30 -8.38 30.17
CA THR A 712 -16.22 -8.63 31.27
C THR A 712 -16.34 -7.36 32.11
N THR A 713 -17.34 -6.53 31.78
CA THR A 713 -17.59 -5.23 32.44
C THR A 713 -18.03 -5.34 33.90
N SER A 714 -18.15 -6.56 34.44
CA SER A 714 -18.30 -6.77 35.88
C SER A 714 -16.97 -6.50 36.58
N ALA A 715 -16.91 -5.39 37.31
CA ALA A 715 -15.74 -5.02 38.10
C ALA A 715 -15.31 -6.18 39.04
N PRO A 716 -14.01 -6.53 39.07
CA PRO A 716 -13.52 -7.55 40.00
C PRO A 716 -13.74 -7.07 41.44
N GLY A 717 -14.18 -7.98 42.32
CA GLY A 717 -14.46 -7.69 43.72
C GLY A 717 -13.21 -7.68 44.60
N SER A 718 -12.07 -8.16 44.11
CA SER A 718 -10.80 -8.17 44.85
C SER A 718 -9.57 -8.40 43.96
N ILE A 719 -8.38 -8.03 44.45
CA ILE A 719 -7.10 -8.36 43.78
C ILE A 719 -6.91 -9.87 43.55
N LYS A 720 -7.49 -10.71 44.41
CA LYS A 720 -7.37 -12.17 44.29
C LYS A 720 -8.07 -12.70 43.04
N GLU A 721 -9.19 -12.09 42.66
CA GLU A 721 -9.91 -12.43 41.43
C GLU A 721 -9.10 -11.99 40.21
N VAL A 722 -8.55 -10.77 40.23
CA VAL A 722 -7.66 -10.27 39.17
C VAL A 722 -6.46 -11.19 38.94
N LEU A 723 -5.80 -11.64 40.01
CA LEU A 723 -4.63 -12.53 39.89
C LEU A 723 -4.99 -13.95 39.41
N ALA A 724 -6.15 -14.48 39.80
CA ALA A 724 -6.62 -15.78 39.33
C ALA A 724 -6.93 -15.75 37.83
N ASP A 725 -7.58 -14.67 37.40
CA ASP A 725 -7.85 -14.38 36.00
C ASP A 725 -6.57 -14.19 35.19
N ALA A 726 -5.60 -13.44 35.73
CA ALA A 726 -4.29 -13.22 35.13
C ALA A 726 -3.53 -14.53 34.87
N ALA A 727 -3.66 -15.51 35.78
CA ALA A 727 -3.06 -16.84 35.62
C ALA A 727 -3.69 -17.68 34.50
N SER A 728 -4.86 -17.29 34.00
CA SER A 728 -5.58 -17.92 32.87
C SER A 728 -5.58 -17.08 31.60
N TYR A 729 -4.92 -15.92 31.63
CA TYR A 729 -4.87 -15.02 30.49
C TYR A 729 -3.96 -15.60 29.40
N GLU A 730 -4.49 -15.66 28.18
CA GLU A 730 -3.80 -16.28 27.05
C GLU A 730 -3.27 -15.26 26.04
N GLY A 731 -3.37 -13.96 26.36
CA GLY A 731 -3.03 -12.85 25.46
C GLY A 731 -4.27 -12.08 25.00
N SER A 732 -4.03 -10.89 24.43
CA SER A 732 -5.12 -9.97 24.05
C SER A 732 -5.89 -10.50 22.84
N SER A 733 -7.20 -10.30 22.88
CA SER A 733 -8.10 -10.56 21.75
C SER A 733 -8.68 -9.26 21.16
N GLY A 734 -8.14 -8.11 21.57
CA GLY A 734 -8.60 -6.78 21.22
C GLY A 734 -7.92 -6.19 19.98
N TYR A 735 -8.24 -4.93 19.68
CA TYR A 735 -7.51 -4.11 18.70
C TYR A 735 -6.90 -2.88 19.37
N GLN A 736 -5.80 -2.39 18.79
CA GLN A 736 -5.07 -1.22 19.27
C GLN A 736 -4.96 -0.18 18.17
N VAL A 737 -5.21 1.08 18.50
CA VAL A 737 -5.29 2.17 17.52
C VAL A 737 -4.32 3.26 17.92
N ILE A 738 -3.43 3.67 17.02
CA ILE A 738 -2.51 4.79 17.24
C ILE A 738 -3.13 6.05 16.61
N PHE A 739 -3.17 7.12 17.39
CA PHE A 739 -3.57 8.45 16.93
C PHE A 739 -2.40 9.42 17.04
N GLY A 740 -2.32 10.34 16.09
CA GLY A 740 -1.40 11.47 16.20
C GLY A 740 -2.01 12.55 17.08
N LEU A 741 -1.20 13.06 18.01
CA LEU A 741 -1.54 14.20 18.83
C LEU A 741 -1.20 15.49 18.08
N ASN A 742 -2.07 16.47 18.21
CA ASN A 742 -1.80 17.83 17.79
C ASN A 742 -1.71 18.73 19.02
N ASP A 743 -0.75 19.64 19.00
CA ASP A 743 -0.73 20.76 19.92
C ASP A 743 -1.85 21.74 19.56
N PHE A 744 -2.50 22.31 20.58
CA PHE A 744 -3.34 23.48 20.36
C PHE A 744 -2.44 24.67 19.99
N GLU A 745 -2.22 24.90 18.68
CA GLU A 745 -1.84 26.22 18.17
C GLU A 745 -3.05 27.17 18.09
#